data_AF-A0A0Q7VM56-F1
#
_entry.id   AF-A0A0Q7VM56-F1
#
_cell.length_a   1.000
_cell.length_b   1.000
_cell.length_c   1.000
_cell.angle_alpha   90.00
_cell.angle_beta   90.00
_cell.angle_gamma   90.00
#
_symmetry.space_group_name_H-M   'P 1'
#
loop_
_entity.id
_entity.type
_entity.pdbx_description
1 polymer ?
#
loop_
_entity_poly.entity_id
_entity_poly.type
_entity_poly.pdbx_seq_one_letter_code
_entity_poly.pdbx_strand_id
1 'polypeptide(L)'
;MSNKVRRPVFEGSQLVRAIWFDCAMLGDGVARQRVLAHWEGGAHVYSLHNGYLLVLPRARRTDCRQLAGLPLCEDGSLLASAPLAVDERAGIAPGSAVIVQDARLFAFPLAPGMRLEPWRWLELDGLVMREPLRMPLPAFSSQMPGRAEKPAEVREILGSVPPPSAARERFLEEIRAAKQGKPKGKQAGREGLRAAAKSAASGIALTALALPVGALALLGGLLGGLLGGRAGQGQAGGTGNGRAAGAGTGRGQQAPARSGFMRQMLEKLAMVTRATELLGMRQAAYLRKTMNMFEKGDLHEALRHAIPLDSERQLSRQAFGTPRRRSSLDITGPSHGGSSIGLDAQMQDHLRQMYRRAFANLDREGKIDEAAFVLAELLQQGQEAADYLERKERFRQAAQMAESMELQPAIAVRLWIKAGDIERALGLARLHNAYAEAVAALERSGHPYAAELRLQWAEDLAARGLLAQAVEAIWPLAEKRDRALEWIRMAEAADGHLGVQMLVRRLALDAGSLADSVPAIQFLLRGQGEDAQARRALAAECLAALKPHSQATRRLAQELLRVVLVERMAHRNALRKDVIQALLTLAEHTSLKADMPPLNLPHDANGWPVCQRGDTLNKTLEERGLMRIHDARRLPDGGYLLALGEAGVLRVRADGKQQAHFPVPASHLVLAGSGEKALALVRRDSNVRVSRLDLLQRRASDWFTQPLRHWARSYDGASWSVIIGDRLIACDTASAGFAALWQVADLPGQISGFHEENNIQALLLHGPDGVQQWRYALPARRLFQRDIFDMPEGVDYALPNTAGDTPLFLGRSEQGSVMLAPAKRLDFPPVPPNASHCQASGMLLFHWQEADSGDWRCAGVELAQGKRVLEIVLPRARAGSVALQDGHLLAFDQDGRLIDIDLNTSNSRTLVLS
;
A
#
# COMPACT_ATOMS: atom_id res chain seq x y z
N MET A 1 -50.49 -52.03 -6.92
CA MET A 1 -50.51 -53.46 -6.53
C MET A 1 -49.39 -53.67 -5.52
N SER A 2 -49.57 -54.50 -4.48
CA SER A 2 -48.61 -54.59 -3.36
C SER A 2 -47.53 -55.65 -3.60
N ASN A 3 -46.53 -55.34 -4.42
CA ASN A 3 -45.31 -56.15 -4.50
C ASN A 3 -44.44 -55.89 -3.26
N LYS A 4 -44.00 -56.96 -2.59
CA LYS A 4 -43.03 -56.89 -1.48
C LYS A 4 -41.63 -56.71 -2.05
N VAL A 5 -40.95 -55.62 -1.70
CA VAL A 5 -39.64 -55.29 -2.28
C VAL A 5 -38.52 -56.09 -1.61
N ARG A 6 -37.61 -56.67 -2.40
CA ARG A 6 -36.52 -57.54 -1.89
C ARG A 6 -35.34 -56.81 -1.23
N ARG A 7 -35.19 -55.49 -1.46
CA ARG A 7 -34.19 -54.61 -0.82
C ARG A 7 -34.85 -53.26 -0.48
N PRO A 8 -34.71 -52.72 0.74
CA PRO A 8 -35.55 -51.62 1.19
C PRO A 8 -35.22 -50.26 0.54
N VAL A 9 -33.94 -49.90 0.43
CA VAL A 9 -33.48 -48.59 -0.07
C VAL A 9 -32.08 -48.69 -0.70
N PHE A 10 -31.68 -47.69 -1.48
CA PHE A 10 -30.29 -47.45 -1.86
C PHE A 10 -29.42 -47.02 -0.65
N GLU A 11 -28.25 -47.65 -0.47
CA GLU A 11 -27.26 -47.31 0.56
C GLU A 11 -25.88 -46.98 -0.02
N GLY A 12 -25.08 -46.21 0.74
CA GLY A 12 -23.72 -45.82 0.38
C GLY A 12 -23.65 -44.79 -0.76
N SER A 13 -22.52 -44.76 -1.46
CA SER A 13 -22.25 -43.77 -2.53
C SER A 13 -22.91 -44.18 -3.86
N GLN A 14 -24.07 -43.60 -4.14
CA GLN A 14 -24.90 -43.91 -5.32
C GLN A 14 -25.00 -42.75 -6.30
N LEU A 15 -25.39 -43.04 -7.54
CA LEU A 15 -25.60 -42.04 -8.59
C LEU A 15 -27.05 -41.51 -8.51
N VAL A 16 -27.28 -40.59 -7.58
CA VAL A 16 -28.60 -40.06 -7.23
C VAL A 16 -29.08 -39.07 -8.30
N ARG A 17 -30.30 -39.27 -8.79
CA ARG A 17 -30.93 -38.46 -9.84
C ARG A 17 -32.02 -37.53 -9.29
N ALA A 18 -32.73 -37.98 -8.27
CA ALA A 18 -33.78 -37.24 -7.61
C ALA A 18 -33.80 -37.50 -6.09
N ILE A 19 -34.46 -36.64 -5.33
CA ILE A 19 -34.58 -36.73 -3.87
C ILE A 19 -36.04 -36.47 -3.50
N TRP A 20 -36.65 -37.35 -2.70
CA TRP A 20 -38.01 -37.19 -2.21
C TRP A 20 -38.05 -36.76 -0.73
N PHE A 21 -38.89 -35.78 -0.43
CA PHE A 21 -39.07 -35.21 0.90
C PHE A 21 -40.52 -35.44 1.36
N ASP A 22 -40.68 -36.19 2.45
CA ASP A 22 -41.97 -36.48 3.06
C ASP A 22 -42.49 -35.26 3.84
N CYS A 23 -43.56 -34.60 3.37
CA CYS A 23 -44.10 -33.43 4.08
C CYS A 23 -44.94 -33.82 5.31
N ALA A 24 -45.40 -35.07 5.42
CA ALA A 24 -46.09 -35.55 6.63
C ALA A 24 -45.09 -35.77 7.79
N MET A 25 -43.85 -36.19 7.47
CA MET A 25 -42.77 -36.33 8.44
C MET A 25 -42.08 -35.00 8.76
N LEU A 26 -41.85 -34.14 7.76
CA LEU A 26 -41.03 -32.93 7.90
C LEU A 26 -41.83 -31.66 8.19
N GLY A 27 -43.11 -31.62 7.82
CA GLY A 27 -43.87 -30.38 7.66
C GLY A 27 -43.51 -29.64 6.36
N ASP A 28 -44.51 -28.98 5.78
CA ASP A 28 -44.41 -28.32 4.47
C ASP A 28 -43.26 -27.31 4.37
N GLY A 29 -43.13 -26.39 5.35
CA GLY A 29 -42.08 -25.37 5.35
C GLY A 29 -40.65 -25.94 5.34
N VAL A 30 -40.39 -26.97 6.15
CA VAL A 30 -39.07 -27.64 6.21
C VAL A 30 -38.82 -28.43 4.93
N ALA A 31 -39.84 -29.08 4.36
CA ALA A 31 -39.72 -29.78 3.09
C ALA A 31 -39.38 -28.81 1.94
N ARG A 32 -40.07 -27.65 1.84
CA ARG A 32 -39.72 -26.59 0.87
C ARG A 32 -38.29 -26.09 1.06
N GLN A 33 -37.88 -25.82 2.31
CA GLN A 33 -36.52 -25.38 2.62
C GLN A 33 -35.46 -26.40 2.18
N ARG A 34 -35.68 -27.70 2.41
CA ARG A 34 -34.77 -28.77 1.98
C ARG A 34 -34.74 -28.96 0.45
N VAL A 35 -35.87 -28.79 -0.22
CA VAL A 35 -35.93 -28.76 -1.70
C VAL A 35 -35.09 -27.60 -2.23
N LEU A 36 -35.24 -26.40 -1.69
CA LEU A 36 -34.47 -25.22 -2.09
C LEU A 36 -32.97 -25.37 -1.79
N ALA A 37 -32.60 -25.98 -0.66
CA ALA A 37 -31.20 -26.25 -0.31
C ALA A 37 -30.48 -27.23 -1.26
N HIS A 38 -31.22 -28.01 -2.05
CA HIS A 38 -30.68 -28.90 -3.07
C HIS A 38 -30.98 -28.44 -4.51
N TRP A 39 -31.53 -27.23 -4.69
CA TRP A 39 -31.94 -26.70 -5.99
C TRP A 39 -30.74 -26.39 -6.91
N GLU A 40 -30.84 -26.80 -8.17
CA GLU A 40 -29.84 -26.58 -9.21
C GLU A 40 -30.52 -26.03 -10.48
N GLY A 41 -29.80 -25.29 -11.31
CA GLY A 41 -30.33 -24.77 -12.58
C GLY A 41 -30.78 -25.89 -13.52
N GLY A 42 -32.06 -25.92 -13.87
CA GLY A 42 -32.66 -27.00 -14.67
C GLY A 42 -33.22 -28.18 -13.86
N ALA A 43 -33.24 -28.08 -12.52
CA ALA A 43 -33.99 -28.99 -11.67
C ALA A 43 -35.51 -28.79 -11.80
N HIS A 44 -36.26 -29.82 -11.39
CA HIS A 44 -37.73 -29.87 -11.45
C HIS A 44 -38.28 -30.40 -10.13
N VAL A 45 -39.39 -29.83 -9.65
CA VAL A 45 -40.07 -30.34 -8.45
C VAL A 45 -41.46 -30.84 -8.82
N TYR A 46 -41.84 -32.00 -8.30
CA TYR A 46 -43.17 -32.58 -8.42
C TYR A 46 -43.79 -32.76 -7.04
N SER A 47 -45.09 -32.47 -6.92
CA SER A 47 -45.89 -32.84 -5.75
C SER A 47 -46.31 -34.30 -5.87
N LEU A 48 -45.77 -35.19 -5.03
CA LEU A 48 -46.02 -36.63 -5.07
C LEU A 48 -46.22 -37.18 -3.66
N HIS A 49 -47.34 -37.87 -3.43
CA HIS A 49 -47.63 -38.62 -2.20
C HIS A 49 -47.42 -37.84 -0.90
N ASN A 50 -48.07 -36.68 -0.77
CA ASN A 50 -47.90 -35.78 0.38
C ASN A 50 -46.43 -35.38 0.64
N GLY A 51 -45.64 -35.30 -0.43
CA GLY A 51 -44.23 -34.96 -0.41
C GLY A 51 -43.78 -34.23 -1.67
N TYR A 52 -42.53 -33.79 -1.69
CA TYR A 52 -41.90 -33.14 -2.83
C TYR A 52 -40.80 -34.02 -3.41
N LEU A 53 -40.87 -34.32 -4.70
CA LEU A 53 -39.78 -34.95 -5.45
C LEU A 53 -39.00 -33.89 -6.21
N LEU A 54 -37.76 -33.64 -5.80
CA LEU A 54 -36.79 -32.84 -6.54
C LEU A 54 -36.02 -33.73 -7.51
N VAL A 55 -36.24 -33.55 -8.81
CA VAL A 55 -35.44 -34.15 -9.89
C VAL A 55 -34.35 -33.16 -10.29
N LEU A 56 -33.09 -33.56 -10.18
CA LEU A 56 -31.92 -32.71 -10.50
C LEU A 56 -31.80 -32.47 -12.02
N PRO A 57 -30.90 -31.60 -12.52
CA PRO A 57 -30.60 -31.54 -13.95
C PRO A 57 -29.77 -32.74 -14.44
N ARG A 58 -28.82 -33.22 -13.62
CA ARG A 58 -27.95 -34.38 -13.90
C ARG A 58 -27.90 -35.31 -12.69
N ALA A 59 -27.56 -36.59 -12.90
CA ALA A 59 -27.31 -37.51 -11.80
C ALA A 59 -25.95 -37.21 -11.14
N ARG A 60 -25.87 -37.24 -9.81
CA ARG A 60 -24.64 -36.93 -9.05
C ARG A 60 -24.29 -38.05 -8.08
N ARG A 61 -23.00 -38.33 -7.91
CA ARG A 61 -22.54 -39.35 -6.96
C ARG A 61 -22.57 -38.76 -5.54
N THR A 62 -23.33 -39.36 -4.63
CA THR A 62 -23.53 -38.85 -3.27
C THR A 62 -23.75 -40.01 -2.30
N ASP A 63 -23.27 -39.89 -1.06
CA ASP A 63 -23.64 -40.84 0.00
C ASP A 63 -25.11 -40.64 0.38
N CYS A 64 -25.91 -41.69 0.20
CA CYS A 64 -27.33 -41.71 0.57
C CYS A 64 -27.59 -41.27 2.02
N ARG A 65 -26.64 -41.49 2.95
CA ARG A 65 -26.80 -41.13 4.37
C ARG A 65 -26.62 -39.63 4.66
N GLN A 66 -26.03 -38.87 3.73
CA GLN A 66 -25.81 -37.43 3.88
C GLN A 66 -26.97 -36.59 3.30
N LEU A 67 -27.93 -37.22 2.64
CA LEU A 67 -29.07 -36.52 2.03
C LEU A 67 -30.20 -36.32 3.03
N ALA A 68 -30.75 -35.11 3.07
CA ALA A 68 -31.86 -34.75 3.96
C ALA A 68 -33.25 -35.23 3.46
N GLY A 69 -33.27 -36.25 2.60
CA GLY A 69 -34.45 -36.83 1.95
C GLY A 69 -34.10 -38.16 1.27
N LEU A 70 -35.13 -38.91 0.85
CA LEU A 70 -34.99 -40.25 0.28
C LEU A 70 -34.34 -40.17 -1.12
N PRO A 71 -33.18 -40.79 -1.38
CA PRO A 71 -32.54 -40.76 -2.69
C PRO A 71 -33.24 -41.66 -3.70
N LEU A 72 -33.40 -41.19 -4.93
CA LEU A 72 -33.87 -41.95 -6.08
C LEU A 72 -32.78 -41.97 -7.18
N CYS A 73 -32.49 -43.15 -7.71
CA CYS A 73 -31.54 -43.37 -8.81
C CYS A 73 -32.29 -43.70 -10.11
N GLU A 74 -31.63 -43.54 -11.25
CA GLU A 74 -32.18 -43.99 -12.55
C GLU A 74 -32.09 -45.53 -12.66
N ASP A 75 -33.23 -46.18 -12.87
CA ASP A 75 -33.35 -47.61 -13.16
C ASP A 75 -34.12 -47.78 -14.50
N GLY A 76 -33.35 -47.79 -15.59
CA GLY A 76 -33.90 -47.80 -16.95
C GLY A 76 -34.64 -46.51 -17.29
N SER A 77 -35.96 -46.56 -17.32
CA SER A 77 -36.84 -45.40 -17.56
C SER A 77 -37.57 -44.90 -16.31
N LEU A 78 -37.21 -45.43 -15.13
CA LEU A 78 -37.82 -45.12 -13.85
C LEU A 78 -36.84 -44.37 -12.95
N LEU A 79 -37.38 -43.56 -12.04
CA LEU A 79 -36.63 -43.05 -10.88
C LEU A 79 -37.04 -43.88 -9.67
N ALA A 80 -36.15 -44.67 -9.09
CA ALA A 80 -36.50 -45.60 -8.01
C ALA A 80 -35.70 -45.34 -6.72
N SER A 81 -36.34 -45.45 -5.55
CA SER A 81 -35.67 -45.30 -4.24
C SER A 81 -34.95 -46.56 -3.75
N ALA A 82 -35.11 -47.68 -4.47
CA ALA A 82 -34.44 -48.95 -4.20
C ALA A 82 -34.09 -49.65 -5.53
N PRO A 83 -33.12 -50.57 -5.56
CA PRO A 83 -32.85 -51.41 -6.74
C PRO A 83 -34.03 -52.36 -6.98
N LEU A 84 -34.68 -52.28 -8.15
CA LEU A 84 -35.86 -53.09 -8.47
C LEU A 84 -35.49 -54.34 -9.29
N ALA A 85 -36.10 -55.47 -8.95
CA ALA A 85 -35.99 -56.69 -9.74
C ALA A 85 -36.74 -56.58 -11.09
N VAL A 86 -36.51 -57.52 -12.01
CA VAL A 86 -37.14 -57.52 -13.35
C VAL A 86 -38.66 -57.68 -13.25
N ASP A 87 -39.09 -58.57 -12.36
CA ASP A 87 -40.50 -58.82 -11.99
C ASP A 87 -41.14 -57.65 -11.23
N GLU A 88 -40.37 -56.94 -10.40
CA GLU A 88 -40.87 -55.75 -9.68
C GLU A 88 -41.08 -54.53 -10.61
N ARG A 89 -40.32 -54.46 -11.72
CA ARG A 89 -40.48 -53.42 -12.77
C ARG A 89 -41.61 -53.73 -13.77
N ALA A 90 -41.97 -55.00 -13.93
CA ALA A 90 -43.03 -55.42 -14.85
C ALA A 90 -44.40 -54.85 -14.40
N GLY A 91 -44.96 -53.95 -15.21
CA GLY A 91 -46.24 -53.28 -14.94
C GLY A 91 -46.14 -51.85 -14.42
N ILE A 92 -44.93 -51.29 -14.26
CA ILE A 92 -44.75 -49.86 -13.96
C ILE A 92 -44.65 -49.07 -15.28
N ALA A 93 -45.38 -47.96 -15.39
CA ALA A 93 -45.34 -47.11 -16.58
C ALA A 93 -43.98 -46.38 -16.71
N PRO A 94 -43.36 -46.30 -17.90
CA PRO A 94 -42.14 -45.54 -18.14
C PRO A 94 -42.26 -44.07 -17.69
N GLY A 95 -41.17 -43.49 -17.19
CA GLY A 95 -41.17 -42.11 -16.69
C GLY A 95 -41.85 -41.92 -15.33
N SER A 96 -42.11 -43.01 -14.59
CA SER A 96 -42.65 -42.94 -13.22
C SER A 96 -41.54 -42.82 -12.17
N ALA A 97 -41.83 -42.08 -11.10
CA ALA A 97 -41.08 -42.16 -9.85
C ALA A 97 -41.64 -43.27 -8.97
N VAL A 98 -40.75 -44.08 -8.38
CA VAL A 98 -41.04 -45.24 -7.56
C VAL A 98 -40.44 -45.05 -6.18
N ILE A 99 -41.32 -44.93 -5.19
CA ILE A 99 -41.00 -44.72 -3.78
C ILE A 99 -41.31 -46.01 -3.03
N VAL A 100 -40.34 -46.51 -2.26
CA VAL A 100 -40.49 -47.69 -1.40
C VAL A 100 -40.64 -47.23 0.04
N GLN A 101 -41.80 -47.50 0.64
CA GLN A 101 -42.11 -47.23 2.05
C GLN A 101 -42.79 -48.48 2.64
N ASP A 102 -42.47 -48.83 3.89
CA ASP A 102 -43.00 -50.01 4.59
C ASP A 102 -42.92 -51.33 3.78
N ALA A 103 -41.82 -51.50 3.03
CA ALA A 103 -41.58 -52.59 2.08
C ALA A 103 -42.64 -52.74 0.97
N ARG A 104 -43.43 -51.69 0.70
CA ARG A 104 -44.40 -51.57 -0.39
C ARG A 104 -43.89 -50.60 -1.45
N LEU A 105 -44.21 -50.91 -2.70
CA LEU A 105 -43.86 -50.11 -3.86
C LEU A 105 -45.00 -49.16 -4.23
N PHE A 106 -44.73 -47.85 -4.23
CA PHE A 106 -45.63 -46.80 -4.70
C PHE A 106 -45.07 -46.15 -5.97
N ALA A 107 -45.78 -46.27 -7.08
CA ALA A 107 -45.36 -45.71 -8.37
C ALA A 107 -46.27 -44.54 -8.79
N PHE A 108 -45.65 -43.44 -9.22
CA PHE A 108 -46.32 -42.20 -9.62
C PHE A 108 -45.82 -41.73 -10.99
N PRO A 109 -46.69 -41.57 -12.00
CA PRO A 109 -46.29 -41.02 -13.29
C PRO A 109 -45.93 -39.54 -13.16
N LEU A 110 -44.79 -39.12 -13.70
CA LEU A 110 -44.33 -37.73 -13.63
C LEU A 110 -45.05 -36.84 -14.66
N ALA A 111 -46.33 -36.55 -14.40
CA ALA A 111 -47.16 -35.72 -15.27
C ALA A 111 -46.84 -34.22 -15.13
N PRO A 112 -46.88 -33.41 -16.22
CA PRO A 112 -46.63 -31.97 -16.16
C PRO A 112 -47.52 -31.20 -15.18
N GLY A 113 -48.78 -31.63 -14.97
CA GLY A 113 -49.70 -31.00 -14.02
C GLY A 113 -49.35 -31.20 -12.54
N MET A 114 -48.42 -32.10 -12.22
CA MET A 114 -47.92 -32.33 -10.86
C MET A 114 -46.65 -31.52 -10.56
N ARG A 115 -46.09 -30.84 -11.57
CA ARG A 115 -44.92 -29.99 -11.46
C ARG A 115 -45.26 -28.73 -10.65
N LEU A 116 -44.41 -28.42 -9.69
CA LEU A 116 -44.47 -27.17 -8.93
C LEU A 116 -43.43 -26.18 -9.48
N GLU A 117 -43.67 -24.91 -9.17
CA GLU A 117 -42.85 -23.79 -9.58
C GLU A 117 -42.28 -23.10 -8.33
N PRO A 118 -41.09 -23.51 -7.84
CA PRO A 118 -40.58 -23.13 -6.52
C PRO A 118 -40.30 -21.64 -6.32
N TRP A 119 -40.23 -20.84 -7.39
CA TRP A 119 -40.15 -19.38 -7.27
C TRP A 119 -41.37 -18.78 -6.55
N ARG A 120 -42.52 -19.46 -6.56
CA ARG A 120 -43.73 -19.08 -5.79
C ARG A 120 -43.61 -19.34 -4.29
N TRP A 121 -42.54 -20.01 -3.83
CA TRP A 121 -42.26 -20.20 -2.41
C TRP A 121 -41.34 -19.11 -1.83
N LEU A 122 -40.83 -18.21 -2.67
CA LEU A 122 -39.94 -17.13 -2.26
C LEU A 122 -40.78 -15.89 -1.91
N GLU A 123 -40.70 -15.44 -0.66
CA GLU A 123 -41.30 -14.17 -0.22
C GLU A 123 -40.44 -13.01 -0.72
N LEU A 124 -40.82 -12.44 -1.87
CA LEU A 124 -40.09 -11.33 -2.50
C LEU A 124 -40.51 -9.95 -1.95
N ASP A 125 -41.59 -9.86 -1.19
CA ASP A 125 -42.17 -8.60 -0.69
C ASP A 125 -41.24 -7.83 0.28
N GLY A 126 -40.26 -8.53 0.87
CA GLY A 126 -39.19 -7.92 1.68
C GLY A 126 -38.07 -7.24 0.87
N LEU A 127 -38.01 -7.46 -0.45
CA LEU A 127 -36.97 -6.90 -1.32
C LEU A 127 -37.33 -5.46 -1.74
N VAL A 128 -36.80 -4.49 -1.00
CA VAL A 128 -36.98 -3.06 -1.31
C VAL A 128 -36.23 -2.70 -2.61
N MET A 129 -36.95 -2.73 -3.73
CA MET A 129 -36.48 -2.18 -5.00
C MET A 129 -36.27 -0.66 -4.85
N ARG A 130 -35.03 -0.19 -5.00
CA ARG A 130 -34.68 1.24 -4.94
C ARG A 130 -34.43 1.79 -6.33
N GLU A 131 -34.87 3.02 -6.58
CA GLU A 131 -34.54 3.74 -7.81
C GLU A 131 -33.01 3.97 -7.85
N PRO A 132 -32.29 3.49 -8.89
CA PRO A 132 -30.86 3.71 -9.01
C PRO A 132 -30.58 5.20 -9.21
N LEU A 133 -29.43 5.68 -8.71
CA LEU A 133 -28.99 7.05 -8.98
C LEU A 133 -28.96 7.29 -10.49
N ARG A 134 -29.76 8.27 -10.95
CA ARG A 134 -29.88 8.65 -12.36
C ARG A 134 -28.51 8.70 -13.00
N MET A 135 -28.36 8.11 -14.18
CA MET A 135 -27.11 8.25 -14.92
C MET A 135 -26.83 9.75 -15.09
N PRO A 136 -25.66 10.26 -14.66
CA PRO A 136 -25.33 11.65 -14.92
C PRO A 136 -25.36 11.86 -16.43
N LEU A 137 -26.04 12.90 -16.86
CA LEU A 137 -25.93 13.38 -18.25
C LEU A 137 -24.43 13.53 -18.56
N PRO A 138 -23.96 13.07 -19.72
CA PRO A 138 -22.53 12.97 -19.99
C PRO A 138 -21.92 14.35 -20.22
N ALA A 139 -21.65 15.06 -19.12
CA ALA A 139 -20.57 16.01 -19.02
C ALA A 139 -19.25 15.23 -19.12
N PHE A 140 -18.92 14.75 -20.33
CA PHE A 140 -17.57 14.38 -20.69
C PHE A 140 -16.71 15.65 -20.66
N SER A 141 -16.30 16.07 -19.46
CA SER A 141 -15.14 16.95 -19.31
C SER A 141 -13.89 16.14 -19.62
N SER A 142 -13.67 15.94 -20.93
CA SER A 142 -12.41 15.45 -21.50
C SER A 142 -11.25 16.45 -21.32
N GLN A 143 -11.51 17.60 -20.68
CA GLN A 143 -10.52 18.51 -20.15
C GLN A 143 -9.72 17.82 -19.05
N MET A 144 -8.69 17.07 -19.48
CA MET A 144 -7.56 16.72 -18.64
C MET A 144 -7.01 18.00 -18.00
N PRO A 145 -6.68 17.98 -16.70
CA PRO A 145 -5.99 19.07 -16.03
C PRO A 145 -4.81 19.57 -16.87
N GLY A 146 -4.77 20.88 -17.09
CA GLY A 146 -3.68 21.55 -17.80
C GLY A 146 -2.35 21.11 -17.22
N ARG A 147 -1.34 20.94 -18.08
CA ARG A 147 0.00 20.44 -17.68
C ARG A 147 0.45 21.22 -16.46
N ALA A 148 0.84 20.52 -15.39
CA ALA A 148 1.36 21.17 -14.19
C ALA A 148 2.49 22.12 -14.60
N GLU A 149 2.44 23.35 -14.10
CA GLU A 149 3.53 24.31 -14.29
C GLU A 149 4.83 23.63 -13.86
N LYS A 150 5.85 23.64 -14.71
CA LYS A 150 7.18 23.19 -14.27
C LYS A 150 7.61 24.10 -13.13
N PRO A 151 8.25 23.57 -12.07
CA PRO A 151 8.91 24.42 -11.09
C PRO A 151 9.84 25.37 -11.83
N ALA A 152 9.62 26.67 -11.67
CA ALA A 152 10.42 27.70 -12.32
C ALA A 152 11.90 27.51 -11.93
N GLU A 153 12.81 27.68 -12.88
CA GLU A 153 14.23 27.56 -12.57
C GLU A 153 14.64 28.66 -11.57
N VAL A 154 15.63 28.39 -10.72
CA VAL A 154 16.12 29.33 -9.69
C VAL A 154 16.44 30.72 -10.28
N ARG A 155 16.85 30.75 -11.55
CA ARG A 155 17.15 31.97 -12.34
C ARG A 155 15.92 32.69 -12.88
N GLU A 156 14.82 31.99 -13.12
CA GLU A 156 13.54 32.59 -13.55
C GLU A 156 12.82 33.23 -12.35
N ILE A 157 12.98 32.65 -11.15
CA ILE A 157 12.48 33.20 -9.88
C ILE A 157 13.26 34.48 -9.48
N LEU A 158 14.55 34.53 -9.80
CA LEU A 158 15.49 35.59 -9.45
C LEU A 158 15.86 36.39 -10.72
N GLY A 159 14.90 37.16 -11.22
CA GLY A 159 14.90 37.72 -12.58
C GLY A 159 16.03 38.70 -12.93
N SER A 160 16.88 39.13 -11.98
CA SER A 160 18.07 39.94 -12.27
C SER A 160 19.41 39.17 -12.29
N VAL A 161 19.39 37.83 -12.16
CA VAL A 161 20.62 37.00 -12.21
C VAL A 161 21.12 36.85 -13.66
N PRO A 162 22.40 37.15 -13.97
CA PRO A 162 22.90 37.11 -15.34
C PRO A 162 23.01 35.68 -15.90
N PRO A 163 22.73 35.45 -17.19
CA PRO A 163 22.65 34.12 -17.79
C PRO A 163 23.99 33.37 -17.74
N PRO A 164 23.97 32.02 -17.64
CA PRO A 164 25.18 31.21 -17.57
C PRO A 164 26.07 31.46 -18.78
N SER A 165 27.39 31.44 -18.57
CA SER A 165 28.33 31.58 -19.69
C SER A 165 28.45 30.27 -20.47
N ALA A 166 28.57 30.35 -21.80
CA ALA A 166 28.86 29.19 -22.64
C ALA A 166 30.17 28.46 -22.25
N ALA A 167 31.07 29.14 -21.51
CA ALA A 167 32.27 28.53 -20.96
C ALA A 167 31.97 27.63 -19.73
N ARG A 168 31.01 28.02 -18.86
CA ARG A 168 30.51 27.18 -17.76
C ARG A 168 29.87 25.91 -18.31
N GLU A 169 29.04 26.04 -19.34
CA GLU A 169 28.33 24.91 -19.94
C GLU A 169 29.30 23.91 -20.56
N ARG A 170 30.23 24.38 -21.40
CA ARG A 170 31.29 23.54 -21.99
C ARG A 170 32.14 22.84 -20.93
N PHE A 171 32.51 23.53 -19.85
CA PHE A 171 33.24 22.92 -18.73
C PHE A 171 32.45 21.78 -18.06
N LEU A 172 31.15 21.96 -17.84
CA LEU A 172 30.27 20.91 -17.30
C LEU A 172 30.08 19.74 -18.28
N GLU A 173 29.99 20.02 -19.59
CA GLU A 173 29.94 19.00 -20.64
C GLU A 173 31.24 18.20 -20.75
N GLU A 174 32.40 18.85 -20.73
CA GLU A 174 33.72 18.20 -20.72
C GLU A 174 33.87 17.24 -19.53
N ILE A 175 33.41 17.65 -18.33
CA ILE A 175 33.41 16.80 -17.12
C ILE A 175 32.46 15.60 -17.27
N ARG A 176 31.27 15.79 -17.84
CA ARG A 176 30.32 14.69 -18.11
C ARG A 176 30.90 13.70 -19.13
N ALA A 177 31.44 14.20 -20.24
CA ALA A 177 32.00 13.39 -21.32
C ALA A 177 33.21 12.56 -20.87
N ALA A 178 34.12 13.15 -20.08
CA ALA A 178 35.30 12.47 -19.56
C ALA A 178 34.98 11.23 -18.68
N LYS A 179 33.77 11.14 -18.12
CA LYS A 179 33.34 10.04 -17.24
C LYS A 179 32.42 9.00 -17.90
N GLN A 180 31.82 9.30 -19.06
CA GLN A 180 30.99 8.32 -19.78
C GLN A 180 31.80 7.33 -20.65
N GLY A 181 33.12 7.53 -20.76
CA GLY A 181 34.02 6.64 -21.47
C GLY A 181 34.27 5.30 -20.76
N LYS A 182 33.47 4.26 -21.07
CA LYS A 182 33.82 2.87 -20.75
C LYS A 182 35.16 2.49 -21.43
N PRO A 183 36.12 1.86 -20.72
CA PRO A 183 37.25 1.23 -21.39
C PRO A 183 36.76 0.04 -22.21
N LYS A 184 36.89 0.10 -23.54
CA LYS A 184 36.65 -1.07 -24.40
C LYS A 184 37.66 -2.16 -24.07
N GLY A 185 37.16 -3.32 -23.63
CA GLY A 185 38.01 -4.49 -23.34
C GLY A 185 38.80 -4.95 -24.55
N LYS A 186 40.07 -5.31 -24.34
CA LYS A 186 40.92 -5.93 -25.36
C LYS A 186 40.51 -7.39 -25.59
N GLN A 187 39.65 -7.64 -26.57
CA GLN A 187 39.50 -8.96 -27.19
C GLN A 187 39.32 -8.85 -28.72
N ALA A 188 40.40 -8.46 -29.38
CA ALA A 188 40.78 -8.85 -30.72
C ALA A 188 42.32 -8.92 -30.67
N GLY A 189 43.01 -9.90 -31.23
CA GLY A 189 42.68 -10.85 -32.29
C GLY A 189 44.04 -11.10 -32.96
N ARG A 190 44.48 -12.36 -33.05
CA ARG A 190 45.89 -12.70 -33.33
C ARG A 190 46.24 -12.50 -34.81
N GLU A 191 46.47 -11.27 -35.27
CA GLU A 191 46.76 -11.03 -36.70
C GLU A 191 47.79 -9.93 -37.04
N GLY A 192 48.37 -9.23 -36.04
CA GLY A 192 49.44 -8.24 -36.27
C GLY A 192 50.89 -8.78 -36.25
N LEU A 193 51.10 -10.02 -35.76
CA LEU A 193 52.41 -10.53 -35.32
C LEU A 193 53.29 -11.15 -36.43
N ARG A 194 53.08 -10.77 -37.69
CA ARG A 194 53.90 -11.22 -38.85
C ARG A 194 54.38 -10.09 -39.79
N ALA A 195 54.16 -8.82 -39.44
CA ALA A 195 54.51 -7.67 -40.28
C ALA A 195 55.66 -6.80 -39.73
N ALA A 196 56.47 -7.29 -38.79
CA ALA A 196 57.58 -6.56 -38.17
C ALA A 196 58.93 -7.32 -38.25
N ALA A 197 59.11 -8.14 -39.28
CA ALA A 197 60.37 -8.84 -39.58
C ALA A 197 60.85 -8.48 -41.00
N LYS A 198 61.33 -7.24 -41.20
CA LYS A 198 62.13 -6.79 -42.38
C LYS A 198 62.62 -5.33 -42.27
N SER A 199 63.55 -5.08 -41.36
CA SER A 199 64.60 -4.04 -41.42
C SER A 199 65.38 -4.14 -40.11
N ALA A 200 66.57 -4.76 -40.07
CA ALA A 200 67.83 -4.14 -40.49
C ALA A 200 67.99 -2.71 -39.93
N ALA A 201 69.05 -2.30 -39.28
CA ALA A 201 70.30 -2.88 -38.75
C ALA A 201 71.11 -1.63 -38.29
N SER A 202 72.24 -1.81 -37.62
CA SER A 202 73.12 -0.75 -37.07
C SER A 202 72.50 0.07 -35.91
N GLY A 203 73.19 0.33 -34.80
CA GLY A 203 74.54 -0.07 -34.40
C GLY A 203 74.69 -0.27 -32.89
N ILE A 204 75.71 -1.06 -32.52
CA ILE A 204 76.05 -1.48 -31.15
C ILE A 204 77.30 -0.72 -30.69
N ALA A 205 77.33 -0.29 -29.42
CA ALA A 205 78.50 -0.15 -28.51
C ALA A 205 78.09 0.78 -27.34
N LEU A 206 77.86 0.39 -26.08
CA LEU A 206 78.26 -0.75 -25.25
C LEU A 206 79.71 -0.70 -24.71
N THR A 207 79.86 -0.24 -23.47
CA THR A 207 80.72 -0.80 -22.39
C THR A 207 80.03 -0.46 -21.05
N ALA A 208 79.66 -1.39 -20.14
CA ALA A 208 80.42 -2.45 -19.44
C ALA A 208 81.45 -1.83 -18.46
N LEU A 209 81.68 -2.24 -17.21
CA LEU A 209 81.33 -3.42 -16.35
C LEU A 209 81.42 -2.93 -14.86
N ALA A 210 81.10 -3.63 -13.74
CA ALA A 210 80.74 -5.02 -13.42
C ALA A 210 79.87 -5.11 -12.12
N LEU A 211 79.60 -6.34 -11.64
CA LEU A 211 79.21 -6.72 -10.27
C LEU A 211 80.40 -7.46 -9.59
N PRO A 212 80.35 -7.71 -8.26
CA PRO A 212 80.08 -9.08 -7.77
C PRO A 212 79.02 -9.10 -6.64
N VAL A 213 78.04 -10.01 -6.60
CA VAL A 213 78.06 -11.48 -6.44
C VAL A 213 78.54 -11.94 -5.06
N GLY A 214 77.63 -12.57 -4.29
CA GLY A 214 77.96 -13.31 -3.07
C GLY A 214 76.77 -13.64 -2.15
N ALA A 215 76.14 -14.80 -2.36
CA ALA A 215 75.39 -15.65 -1.39
C ALA A 215 74.19 -16.35 -2.05
N LEU A 216 74.40 -17.54 -2.62
CA LEU A 216 73.34 -18.38 -3.16
C LEU A 216 73.62 -19.85 -2.80
N ALA A 217 73.18 -20.27 -1.61
CA ALA A 217 73.13 -21.67 -1.18
C ALA A 217 72.30 -21.83 0.10
N LEU A 218 71.01 -22.11 -0.03
CA LEU A 218 70.25 -22.98 0.87
C LEU A 218 68.90 -23.29 0.21
N LEU A 219 68.87 -24.37 -0.57
CA LEU A 219 67.71 -24.85 -1.28
C LEU A 219 67.48 -26.30 -0.82
N GLY A 220 66.40 -26.53 -0.06
CA GLY A 220 66.12 -27.85 0.48
C GLY A 220 64.85 -27.89 1.33
N GLY A 221 63.82 -28.56 0.83
CA GLY A 221 62.75 -29.11 1.67
C GLY A 221 61.33 -28.58 1.43
N LEU A 222 60.51 -29.46 0.84
CA LEU A 222 59.15 -29.75 1.32
C LEU A 222 58.08 -28.64 1.20
N LEU A 223 57.60 -28.46 -0.03
CA LEU A 223 56.15 -28.49 -0.26
C LEU A 223 55.66 -29.95 -0.16
N GLY A 224 54.73 -30.24 0.75
CA GLY A 224 54.11 -31.57 0.88
C GLY A 224 52.98 -31.60 1.92
N GLY A 225 51.77 -31.94 1.48
CA GLY A 225 50.53 -32.02 2.30
C GLY A 225 49.72 -30.72 2.26
N LEU A 226 48.64 -30.57 1.48
CA LEU A 226 47.32 -31.23 1.50
C LEU A 226 46.40 -30.84 2.67
N LEU A 227 45.33 -30.11 2.29
CA LEU A 227 43.92 -30.26 2.71
C LEU A 227 43.49 -30.10 4.18
N GLY A 228 42.37 -29.37 4.35
CA GLY A 228 41.47 -29.44 5.51
C GLY A 228 41.68 -28.31 6.55
N GLY A 229 40.65 -27.65 7.11
CA GLY A 229 39.21 -27.67 6.83
C GLY A 229 38.35 -27.95 8.07
N ARG A 230 37.67 -26.90 8.60
CA ARG A 230 36.76 -26.93 9.79
C ARG A 230 37.45 -27.35 11.11
N ALA A 231 36.91 -27.17 12.32
CA ALA A 231 35.71 -26.46 12.85
C ALA A 231 36.20 -25.59 14.06
N GLY A 232 35.44 -24.82 14.85
CA GLY A 232 34.02 -24.81 15.21
C GLY A 232 33.88 -24.79 16.75
N GLN A 233 32.92 -24.02 17.30
CA GLN A 233 32.62 -23.85 18.74
C GLN A 233 33.72 -23.17 19.61
N GLY A 234 33.39 -22.42 20.65
CA GLY A 234 32.06 -21.95 21.09
C GLY A 234 32.08 -21.29 22.48
N GLN A 235 30.97 -20.61 22.84
CA GLN A 235 30.58 -20.15 24.20
C GLN A 235 31.55 -19.19 24.95
N ALA A 236 31.11 -17.98 25.33
CA ALA A 236 30.25 -17.64 26.48
C ALA A 236 30.97 -17.80 27.85
N GLY A 237 30.78 -16.92 28.84
CA GLY A 237 29.96 -15.70 28.89
C GLY A 237 29.85 -15.17 30.33
N GLY A 238 29.26 -13.98 30.51
CA GLY A 238 29.05 -13.36 31.84
C GLY A 238 30.33 -12.78 32.49
N THR A 239 30.27 -11.89 33.48
CA THR A 239 29.11 -11.28 34.18
C THR A 239 29.52 -9.91 34.78
N GLY A 240 28.53 -9.03 35.00
CA GLY A 240 28.52 -8.13 36.17
C GLY A 240 28.91 -6.67 35.87
N ASN A 241 28.02 -5.71 35.63
CA ASN A 241 26.95 -5.15 36.49
C ASN A 241 27.48 -4.12 37.51
N GLY A 242 27.10 -2.84 37.34
CA GLY A 242 27.49 -1.71 38.19
C GLY A 242 26.79 -0.42 37.76
N ARG A 243 25.87 0.09 38.58
CA ARG A 243 25.06 1.30 38.33
C ARG A 243 25.70 2.55 38.91
N ALA A 244 25.26 3.71 38.40
CA ALA A 244 25.28 5.03 39.05
C ALA A 244 26.68 5.63 39.30
N ALA A 245 26.83 6.92 39.62
CA ALA A 245 26.14 8.17 39.24
C ALA A 245 27.02 9.34 39.73
N GLY A 246 26.77 10.58 39.29
CA GLY A 246 27.19 11.76 40.04
C GLY A 246 28.15 12.73 39.36
N ALA A 247 27.65 13.97 39.27
CA ALA A 247 28.31 15.26 39.09
C ALA A 247 29.85 15.34 39.27
N GLY A 248 30.51 16.01 38.32
CA GLY A 248 31.96 16.22 38.30
C GLY A 248 32.50 17.39 39.11
N THR A 249 33.80 17.60 38.95
CA THR A 249 34.58 18.82 39.25
C THR A 249 35.86 18.81 38.40
N GLY A 250 36.40 19.99 38.05
CA GLY A 250 37.76 20.11 37.49
C GLY A 250 38.85 19.82 38.54
N ARG A 251 40.15 19.79 38.24
CA ARG A 251 40.93 20.55 37.23
C ARG A 251 42.38 19.99 37.21
N GLY A 252 43.08 19.92 36.07
CA GLY A 252 44.57 19.86 36.06
C GLY A 252 45.31 18.78 35.23
N GLN A 253 45.78 19.19 34.03
CA GLN A 253 47.12 18.94 33.41
C GLN A 253 47.72 17.52 33.17
N GLN A 254 47.97 17.24 31.87
CA GLN A 254 49.22 16.69 31.23
C GLN A 254 49.71 15.26 31.58
N ALA A 255 50.29 14.42 30.69
CA ALA A 255 50.74 14.44 29.28
C ALA A 255 50.73 12.95 28.74
N PRO A 256 51.56 12.46 27.78
CA PRO A 256 52.23 13.01 26.58
C PRO A 256 51.95 12.17 25.28
N ALA A 257 52.64 12.48 24.17
CA ALA A 257 52.47 11.86 22.85
C ALA A 257 53.56 10.82 22.46
N ARG A 258 53.25 9.89 21.55
CA ARG A 258 54.23 9.09 20.76
C ARG A 258 53.73 8.73 19.35
N SER A 259 54.67 8.35 18.47
CA SER A 259 54.51 7.83 17.08
C SER A 259 54.33 8.84 15.93
N GLY A 260 55.43 9.54 15.56
CA GLY A 260 55.51 10.40 14.36
C GLY A 260 56.23 9.79 13.15
N PHE A 261 56.65 8.52 13.20
CA PHE A 261 57.61 7.95 12.24
C PHE A 261 56.97 7.39 10.95
N MET A 262 55.73 6.90 11.00
CA MET A 262 55.06 6.26 9.85
C MET A 262 54.45 7.25 8.83
N ARG A 263 54.34 8.55 9.16
CA ARG A 263 53.80 9.56 8.22
C ARG A 263 54.84 10.08 7.21
N GLN A 264 56.12 10.16 7.60
CA GLN A 264 57.17 10.75 6.75
C GLN A 264 57.66 9.83 5.61
N MET A 265 57.27 8.55 5.58
CA MET A 265 57.66 7.61 4.53
C MET A 265 56.64 7.50 3.38
N LEU A 266 55.37 7.87 3.60
CA LEU A 266 54.36 7.90 2.52
C LEU A 266 54.45 9.15 1.63
N GLU A 267 54.97 10.27 2.14
CA GLU A 267 55.10 11.52 1.37
C GLU A 267 56.15 11.44 0.24
N LYS A 268 57.02 10.42 0.25
CA LYS A 268 58.06 10.21 -0.79
C LYS A 268 57.73 9.14 -1.84
N LEU A 269 56.56 8.49 -1.76
CA LEU A 269 56.09 7.51 -2.76
C LEU A 269 54.88 7.97 -3.58
N ALA A 270 54.41 9.21 -3.36
CA ALA A 270 53.33 9.82 -4.15
C ALA A 270 53.82 10.62 -5.38
N MET A 271 55.13 10.82 -5.55
CA MET A 271 55.72 11.32 -6.79
C MET A 271 56.30 10.16 -7.60
N VAL A 272 56.08 10.20 -8.91
CA VAL A 272 56.52 9.20 -9.92
C VAL A 272 55.68 7.91 -9.98
N THR A 273 54.47 8.04 -10.53
CA THR A 273 54.11 7.25 -11.73
C THR A 273 53.07 8.02 -12.56
N ARG A 274 53.54 8.63 -13.65
CA ARG A 274 52.72 9.46 -14.55
C ARG A 274 51.79 8.62 -15.41
N ALA A 275 50.49 8.63 -15.13
CA ALA A 275 49.47 8.05 -16.02
C ALA A 275 48.06 8.68 -15.90
N THR A 276 47.95 10.01 -15.71
CA THR A 276 46.65 10.74 -15.73
C THR A 276 46.75 12.21 -16.15
N GLU A 277 47.86 12.64 -16.78
CA GLU A 277 48.27 14.06 -16.83
C GLU A 277 47.76 14.87 -18.06
N LEU A 278 46.70 14.43 -18.75
CA LEU A 278 46.21 15.07 -19.99
C LEU A 278 44.74 15.56 -20.00
N LEU A 279 44.06 15.54 -18.84
CA LEU A 279 42.68 16.08 -18.71
C LEU A 279 42.55 17.24 -17.70
N GLY A 280 43.52 17.45 -16.80
CA GLY A 280 43.37 18.39 -15.67
C GLY A 280 43.70 19.87 -15.93
N MET A 281 44.57 20.20 -16.89
CA MET A 281 45.10 21.58 -17.01
C MET A 281 44.04 22.62 -17.41
N ARG A 282 43.13 22.28 -18.32
CA ARG A 282 42.03 23.19 -18.74
C ARG A 282 41.02 23.40 -17.61
N GLN A 283 40.75 22.35 -16.83
CA GLN A 283 39.82 22.41 -15.71
C GLN A 283 40.37 23.28 -14.57
N ALA A 284 41.66 23.12 -14.24
CA ALA A 284 42.35 23.99 -13.28
C ALA A 284 42.44 25.44 -13.78
N ALA A 285 42.67 25.67 -15.07
CA ALA A 285 42.68 27.02 -15.65
C ALA A 285 41.30 27.70 -15.61
N TYR A 286 40.22 26.94 -15.85
CA TYR A 286 38.85 27.44 -15.70
C TYR A 286 38.57 27.85 -14.25
N LEU A 287 38.79 26.94 -13.29
CA LEU A 287 38.60 27.22 -11.87
C LEU A 287 39.43 28.42 -11.40
N ARG A 288 40.72 28.49 -11.76
CA ARG A 288 41.58 29.63 -11.39
C ARG A 288 41.08 30.94 -12.00
N LYS A 289 40.52 30.92 -13.21
CA LYS A 289 39.89 32.10 -13.82
C LYS A 289 38.63 32.54 -13.06
N THR A 290 37.78 31.60 -12.64
CA THR A 290 36.56 31.94 -11.87
C THR A 290 36.88 32.43 -10.46
N MET A 291 37.88 31.84 -9.79
CA MET A 291 38.37 32.30 -8.49
C MET A 291 38.91 33.73 -8.59
N ASN A 292 39.76 34.01 -9.58
CA ASN A 292 40.26 35.36 -9.85
C ASN A 292 39.15 36.41 -10.11
N MET A 293 37.99 36.02 -10.66
CA MET A 293 36.85 36.94 -10.85
C MET A 293 36.21 37.31 -9.50
N PHE A 294 35.99 36.32 -8.62
CA PHE A 294 35.50 36.56 -7.26
C PHE A 294 36.48 37.38 -6.41
N GLU A 295 37.79 37.09 -6.48
CA GLU A 295 38.82 37.83 -5.74
C GLU A 295 38.96 39.29 -6.18
N LYS A 296 38.75 39.58 -7.48
CA LYS A 296 38.79 40.94 -8.03
C LYS A 296 37.51 41.76 -7.79
N GLY A 297 36.48 41.16 -7.21
CA GLY A 297 35.18 41.81 -6.98
C GLY A 297 34.31 41.96 -8.23
N ASP A 298 34.66 41.30 -9.35
CA ASP A 298 33.84 41.26 -10.57
C ASP A 298 32.70 40.23 -10.39
N LEU A 299 31.80 40.53 -9.45
CA LEU A 299 30.77 39.60 -9.00
C LEU A 299 29.76 39.28 -10.12
N HIS A 300 29.51 40.20 -11.05
CA HIS A 300 28.54 39.98 -12.13
C HIS A 300 29.02 38.91 -13.12
N GLU A 301 30.25 39.01 -13.64
CA GLU A 301 30.82 37.96 -14.49
C GLU A 301 31.15 36.69 -13.69
N ALA A 302 31.58 36.82 -12.43
CA ALA A 302 31.85 35.67 -11.57
C ALA A 302 30.62 34.74 -11.44
N LEU A 303 29.41 35.29 -11.24
CA LEU A 303 28.17 34.50 -11.12
C LEU A 303 27.77 33.78 -12.43
N ARG A 304 28.13 34.31 -13.60
CA ARG A 304 27.91 33.65 -14.90
C ARG A 304 28.81 32.44 -15.09
N HIS A 305 29.98 32.46 -14.46
CA HIS A 305 31.00 31.43 -14.54
C HIS A 305 31.01 30.45 -13.34
N ALA A 306 30.38 30.81 -12.23
CA ALA A 306 30.39 30.06 -10.98
C ALA A 306 29.79 28.65 -11.10
N ILE A 307 30.34 27.72 -10.33
CA ILE A 307 29.98 26.29 -10.29
C ILE A 307 29.39 25.97 -8.91
N PRO A 308 28.23 25.28 -8.82
CA PRO A 308 27.67 24.79 -7.55
C PRO A 308 28.64 23.87 -6.79
N LEU A 309 28.71 24.04 -5.47
CA LEU A 309 29.60 23.24 -4.62
C LEU A 309 29.16 21.78 -4.49
N ASP A 310 27.86 21.56 -4.32
CA ASP A 310 27.29 20.24 -4.05
C ASP A 310 26.76 19.57 -5.33
N SER A 311 27.66 19.38 -6.30
CA SER A 311 27.43 18.49 -7.44
C SER A 311 27.46 17.00 -7.05
N GLU A 312 27.55 16.70 -5.74
CA GLU A 312 27.49 15.35 -5.18
C GLU A 312 26.05 14.93 -4.87
N ARG A 313 25.22 15.80 -4.27
CA ARG A 313 23.79 15.49 -4.03
C ARG A 313 22.92 15.43 -5.29
N GLN A 314 23.31 16.11 -6.37
CA GLN A 314 22.66 15.95 -7.68
C GLN A 314 22.83 14.54 -8.28
N LEU A 315 23.71 13.69 -7.74
CA LEU A 315 23.80 12.28 -8.16
C LEU A 315 22.65 11.41 -7.66
N SER A 316 21.97 11.80 -6.57
CA SER A 316 20.84 11.06 -6.01
C SER A 316 19.48 11.54 -6.55
N ARG A 317 19.44 12.59 -7.38
CA ARG A 317 18.28 12.96 -8.21
C ARG A 317 18.63 12.75 -9.69
N GLN A 318 18.61 11.48 -10.10
CA GLN A 318 19.07 10.99 -11.42
C GLN A 318 18.40 11.66 -12.63
N ALA A 319 19.12 11.61 -13.77
CA ALA A 319 18.79 12.30 -15.02
C ALA A 319 17.46 11.90 -15.68
N PHE A 320 16.54 12.86 -15.82
CA PHE A 320 15.39 13.03 -16.75
C PHE A 320 15.31 12.32 -18.13
N GLY A 321 15.96 11.19 -18.43
CA GLY A 321 15.71 10.38 -19.65
C GLY A 321 16.93 9.95 -20.46
N THR A 322 16.68 9.12 -21.48
CA THR A 322 17.68 8.66 -22.47
C THR A 322 17.77 9.65 -23.65
N PRO A 323 18.97 9.95 -24.18
CA PRO A 323 19.13 10.90 -25.28
C PRO A 323 18.79 10.26 -26.63
N ARG A 324 17.67 10.66 -27.23
CA ARG A 324 17.34 10.39 -28.65
C ARG A 324 17.70 11.59 -29.54
N ARG A 325 18.09 11.31 -30.79
CA ARG A 325 18.38 12.33 -31.82
C ARG A 325 17.16 13.24 -32.02
N ARG A 326 17.35 14.55 -31.83
CA ARG A 326 16.36 15.57 -32.21
C ARG A 326 16.54 15.94 -33.68
N SER A 327 15.44 16.19 -34.39
CA SER A 327 15.41 16.69 -35.77
C SER A 327 15.38 18.23 -35.86
N SER A 328 15.31 18.94 -34.74
CA SER A 328 15.50 20.38 -34.64
C SER A 328 16.36 20.75 -33.42
N LEU A 329 17.10 21.86 -33.54
CA LEU A 329 18.06 22.36 -32.56
C LEU A 329 17.47 23.50 -31.72
N ASP A 330 16.36 23.21 -31.01
CA ASP A 330 15.81 24.11 -30.00
C ASP A 330 16.11 23.55 -28.59
N ILE A 331 16.78 24.37 -27.77
CA ILE A 331 17.32 23.96 -26.47
C ILE A 331 16.34 24.40 -25.37
N THR A 332 15.54 23.46 -24.91
CA THR A 332 14.69 23.59 -23.71
C THR A 332 14.87 22.40 -22.77
N GLY A 333 15.02 22.67 -21.47
CA GLY A 333 14.93 21.70 -20.37
C GLY A 333 16.25 21.21 -19.75
N PRO A 334 16.34 21.07 -18.41
CA PRO A 334 17.61 20.91 -17.69
C PRO A 334 18.19 19.49 -17.66
N SER A 335 19.49 19.38 -17.96
CA SER A 335 20.26 18.15 -17.95
C SER A 335 20.74 17.74 -16.55
N HIS A 336 20.14 16.70 -15.97
CA HIS A 336 20.42 16.21 -14.61
C HIS A 336 21.23 14.89 -14.55
N GLY A 337 22.18 14.71 -15.46
CA GLY A 337 23.19 13.63 -15.37
C GLY A 337 24.58 14.20 -15.17
N GLY A 338 25.19 14.02 -14.00
CA GLY A 338 26.54 14.54 -13.73
C GLY A 338 27.05 14.11 -12.36
N SER A 339 28.31 13.67 -12.29
CA SER A 339 28.93 13.09 -11.08
C SER A 339 30.09 13.91 -10.54
N SER A 340 30.25 13.86 -9.22
CA SER A 340 31.24 14.55 -8.37
C SER A 340 32.52 14.98 -9.08
N ILE A 341 32.83 16.28 -9.04
CA ILE A 341 34.19 16.73 -9.31
C ILE A 341 35.04 16.27 -8.12
N GLY A 342 36.13 15.55 -8.39
CA GLY A 342 37.12 15.20 -7.37
C GLY A 342 37.95 16.41 -6.94
N LEU A 343 37.28 17.49 -6.52
CA LEU A 343 37.92 18.60 -5.81
C LEU A 343 38.37 18.09 -4.45
N ASP A 344 39.60 18.44 -4.05
CA ASP A 344 40.03 18.18 -2.68
C ASP A 344 39.15 18.97 -1.68
N ALA A 345 39.03 18.45 -0.46
CA ALA A 345 38.17 19.04 0.56
C ALA A 345 38.56 20.49 0.92
N GLN A 346 39.86 20.83 0.81
CA GLN A 346 40.36 22.17 1.12
C GLN A 346 39.91 23.20 0.05
N MET A 347 39.90 22.81 -1.22
CA MET A 347 39.39 23.60 -2.34
C MET A 347 37.87 23.80 -2.24
N GLN A 348 37.11 22.77 -1.86
CA GLN A 348 35.66 22.89 -1.62
C GLN A 348 35.37 23.88 -0.48
N ASP A 349 36.08 23.78 0.65
CA ASP A 349 35.92 24.71 1.78
C ASP A 349 36.36 26.14 1.43
N HIS A 350 37.41 26.29 0.63
CA HIS A 350 37.85 27.61 0.16
C HIS A 350 36.82 28.26 -0.78
N LEU A 351 36.28 27.52 -1.75
CA LEU A 351 35.19 27.99 -2.60
C LEU A 351 33.93 28.34 -1.77
N ARG A 352 33.60 27.54 -0.74
CA ARG A 352 32.51 27.83 0.22
C ARG A 352 32.72 29.15 0.95
N GLN A 353 33.94 29.41 1.44
CA GLN A 353 34.28 30.69 2.07
C GLN A 353 34.19 31.86 1.08
N MET A 354 34.63 31.69 -0.16
CA MET A 354 34.51 32.73 -1.19
C MET A 354 33.05 33.05 -1.53
N TYR A 355 32.21 32.04 -1.75
CA TYR A 355 30.78 32.24 -2.03
C TYR A 355 30.06 32.89 -0.84
N ARG A 356 30.40 32.53 0.41
CA ARG A 356 29.87 33.23 1.61
C ARG A 356 30.30 34.70 1.68
N ARG A 357 31.54 35.03 1.28
CA ARG A 357 32.00 36.44 1.17
C ARG A 357 31.28 37.19 0.04
N ALA A 358 31.09 36.55 -1.11
CA ALA A 358 30.35 37.11 -2.24
C ALA A 358 28.89 37.43 -1.85
N PHE A 359 28.20 36.51 -1.18
CA PHE A 359 26.88 36.75 -0.59
C PHE A 359 26.88 37.98 0.33
N ALA A 360 27.81 38.06 1.27
CA ALA A 360 27.91 39.19 2.20
C ALA A 360 28.27 40.54 1.54
N ASN A 361 28.88 40.53 0.35
CA ASN A 361 29.10 41.73 -0.46
C ASN A 361 27.80 42.13 -1.20
N LEU A 362 27.14 41.18 -1.86
CA LEU A 362 25.89 41.41 -2.61
C LEU A 362 24.75 41.91 -1.69
N ASP A 363 24.63 41.36 -0.48
CA ASP A 363 23.68 41.84 0.52
C ASP A 363 23.95 43.29 0.96
N ARG A 364 25.24 43.66 1.12
CA ARG A 364 25.68 45.05 1.38
C ARG A 364 25.41 46.00 0.21
N GLU A 365 25.48 45.50 -1.02
CA GLU A 365 25.16 46.24 -2.26
C GLU A 365 23.66 46.31 -2.55
N GLY A 366 22.81 45.64 -1.75
CA GLY A 366 21.36 45.59 -1.98
C GLY A 366 20.92 44.68 -3.14
N LYS A 367 21.83 43.88 -3.70
CA LYS A 367 21.60 42.93 -4.81
C LYS A 367 20.96 41.64 -4.31
N ILE A 368 19.68 41.74 -3.94
CA ILE A 368 18.93 40.69 -3.24
C ILE A 368 18.86 39.39 -4.06
N ASP A 369 18.51 39.48 -5.34
CA ASP A 369 18.33 38.33 -6.22
C ASP A 369 19.66 37.59 -6.45
N GLU A 370 20.75 38.33 -6.72
CA GLU A 370 22.08 37.74 -6.87
C GLU A 370 22.60 37.12 -5.57
N ALA A 371 22.36 37.74 -4.40
CA ALA A 371 22.69 37.15 -3.11
C ALA A 371 21.88 35.86 -2.84
N ALA A 372 20.58 35.87 -3.15
CA ALA A 372 19.72 34.68 -3.03
C ALA A 372 20.17 33.56 -3.97
N PHE A 373 20.63 33.89 -5.18
CA PHE A 373 21.20 32.93 -6.13
C PHE A 373 22.50 32.28 -5.61
N VAL A 374 23.37 33.04 -4.94
CA VAL A 374 24.56 32.46 -4.28
C VAL A 374 24.16 31.44 -3.21
N LEU A 375 23.14 31.72 -2.40
CA LEU A 375 22.65 30.78 -1.38
C LEU A 375 21.97 29.55 -2.00
N ALA A 376 21.07 29.75 -2.96
CA ALA A 376 20.25 28.69 -3.55
C ALA A 376 21.03 27.81 -4.52
N GLU A 377 21.68 28.39 -5.54
CA GLU A 377 22.34 27.63 -6.61
C GLU A 377 23.79 27.26 -6.24
N LEU A 378 24.58 28.21 -5.73
CA LEU A 378 26.03 27.98 -5.57
C LEU A 378 26.39 27.25 -4.28
N LEU A 379 25.78 27.65 -3.16
CA LEU A 379 25.95 27.04 -1.85
C LEU A 379 24.99 25.87 -1.58
N GLN A 380 23.92 25.73 -2.37
CA GLN A 380 22.88 24.68 -2.23
C GLN A 380 22.16 24.71 -0.86
N GLN A 381 21.93 25.91 -0.33
CA GLN A 381 21.31 26.16 0.97
C GLN A 381 19.91 26.77 0.80
N GLY A 382 18.98 26.00 0.21
CA GLY A 382 17.63 26.48 -0.14
C GLY A 382 16.85 27.09 1.04
N GLN A 383 17.00 26.55 2.26
CA GLN A 383 16.36 27.13 3.45
C GLN A 383 16.94 28.51 3.81
N GLU A 384 18.27 28.67 3.80
CA GLU A 384 18.89 29.98 4.05
C GLU A 384 18.51 30.99 2.95
N ALA A 385 18.37 30.55 1.69
CA ALA A 385 17.92 31.40 0.59
C ALA A 385 16.47 31.86 0.77
N ALA A 386 15.56 30.96 1.15
CA ALA A 386 14.16 31.30 1.43
C ALA A 386 14.03 32.21 2.66
N ASP A 387 14.75 31.93 3.75
CA ASP A 387 14.78 32.76 4.96
C ASP A 387 15.36 34.16 4.68
N TYR A 388 16.37 34.27 3.79
CA TYR A 388 16.92 35.55 3.35
C TYR A 388 15.92 36.36 2.54
N LEU A 389 15.25 35.75 1.55
CA LEU A 389 14.19 36.40 0.77
C LEU A 389 13.01 36.82 1.65
N GLU A 390 12.64 36.03 2.65
CA GLU A 390 11.60 36.39 3.62
C GLU A 390 11.98 37.63 4.44
N ARG A 391 13.23 37.71 4.93
CA ARG A 391 13.73 38.91 5.65
C ARG A 391 13.79 40.17 4.80
N LYS A 392 13.83 40.03 3.47
CA LYS A 392 13.76 41.12 2.49
C LYS A 392 12.33 41.35 1.96
N GLU A 393 11.32 40.75 2.62
CA GLU A 393 9.89 40.85 2.29
C GLU A 393 9.52 40.37 0.88
N ARG A 394 10.41 39.60 0.23
CA ARG A 394 10.20 39.01 -1.10
C ARG A 394 9.40 37.70 -1.03
N PHE A 395 8.24 37.72 -0.37
CA PHE A 395 7.50 36.49 -0.01
C PHE A 395 7.16 35.59 -1.20
N ARG A 396 6.78 36.14 -2.36
CA ARG A 396 6.50 35.35 -3.58
C ARG A 396 7.74 34.62 -4.10
N GLN A 397 8.88 35.31 -4.21
CA GLN A 397 10.15 34.68 -4.62
C GLN A 397 10.60 33.64 -3.59
N ALA A 398 10.44 33.93 -2.29
CA ALA A 398 10.73 32.97 -1.21
C ALA A 398 9.86 31.70 -1.31
N ALA A 399 8.56 31.83 -1.61
CA ALA A 399 7.64 30.71 -1.76
C ALA A 399 7.97 29.86 -3.00
N GLN A 400 8.24 30.50 -4.13
CA GLN A 400 8.71 29.83 -5.35
C GLN A 400 10.06 29.13 -5.14
N MET A 401 10.98 29.73 -4.39
CA MET A 401 12.25 29.12 -3.98
C MET A 401 12.03 27.89 -3.09
N ALA A 402 11.04 27.95 -2.19
CA ALA A 402 10.72 26.82 -1.32
C ALA A 402 10.14 25.63 -2.08
N GLU A 403 9.29 25.86 -3.10
CA GLU A 403 8.82 24.82 -4.02
C GLU A 403 9.96 24.24 -4.87
N SER A 404 10.72 25.09 -5.58
CA SER A 404 11.75 24.63 -6.53
C SER A 404 12.91 23.89 -5.87
N MET A 405 13.26 24.26 -4.62
CA MET A 405 14.28 23.57 -3.83
C MET A 405 13.76 22.32 -3.10
N GLU A 406 12.47 21.98 -3.20
CA GLU A 406 11.81 20.91 -2.44
C GLU A 406 12.05 21.04 -0.90
N LEU A 407 11.80 22.24 -0.35
CA LEU A 407 11.85 22.44 1.11
C LEU A 407 10.67 21.74 1.81
N GLN A 408 10.67 21.73 3.15
CA GLN A 408 9.54 21.20 3.93
C GLN A 408 8.23 21.91 3.51
N PRO A 409 7.17 21.17 3.13
CA PRO A 409 5.95 21.78 2.57
C PRO A 409 5.30 22.86 3.45
N ALA A 410 5.40 22.73 4.78
CA ALA A 410 4.92 23.72 5.72
C ALA A 410 5.58 25.11 5.55
N ILE A 411 6.85 25.16 5.10
CA ILE A 411 7.56 26.40 4.80
C ILE A 411 6.96 27.05 3.55
N ALA A 412 6.73 26.28 2.48
CA ALA A 412 6.12 26.79 1.25
C ALA A 412 4.69 27.30 1.48
N VAL A 413 3.84 26.52 2.18
CA VAL A 413 2.46 26.92 2.56
C VAL A 413 2.47 28.24 3.34
N ARG A 414 3.33 28.37 4.35
CA ARG A 414 3.49 29.58 5.16
C ARG A 414 3.94 30.79 4.33
N LEU A 415 4.89 30.61 3.40
CA LEU A 415 5.39 31.68 2.54
C LEU A 415 4.36 32.12 1.49
N TRP A 416 3.57 31.21 0.92
CA TRP A 416 2.47 31.56 0.02
C TRP A 416 1.35 32.35 0.72
N ILE A 417 1.02 31.99 1.97
CA ILE A 417 0.09 32.77 2.79
C ILE A 417 0.63 34.19 3.04
N LYS A 418 1.93 34.34 3.33
CA LYS A 418 2.57 35.67 3.43
C LYS A 418 2.63 36.42 2.09
N ALA A 419 2.66 35.71 0.97
CA ALA A 419 2.61 36.28 -0.38
C ALA A 419 1.18 36.60 -0.86
N GLY A 420 0.15 36.25 -0.08
CA GLY A 420 -1.27 36.48 -0.40
C GLY A 420 -1.92 35.42 -1.31
N ASP A 421 -1.19 34.38 -1.72
CA ASP A 421 -1.73 33.30 -2.57
C ASP A 421 -2.26 32.15 -1.70
N ILE A 422 -3.49 32.33 -1.22
CA ILE A 422 -4.17 31.39 -0.32
C ILE A 422 -4.53 30.09 -1.06
N GLU A 423 -4.96 30.16 -2.33
CA GLU A 423 -5.40 28.99 -3.08
C GLU A 423 -4.24 28.01 -3.32
N ARG A 424 -3.07 28.51 -3.75
CA ARG A 424 -1.87 27.68 -3.92
C ARG A 424 -1.39 27.11 -2.59
N ALA A 425 -1.45 27.90 -1.51
CA ALA A 425 -1.12 27.43 -0.17
C ALA A 425 -2.04 26.28 0.30
N LEU A 426 -3.36 26.39 0.11
CA LEU A 426 -4.32 25.34 0.47
C LEU A 426 -4.20 24.10 -0.43
N GLY A 427 -3.84 24.27 -1.71
CA GLY A 427 -3.52 23.17 -2.61
C GLY A 427 -2.31 22.36 -2.14
N LEU A 428 -1.20 23.03 -1.83
CA LEU A 428 0.02 22.41 -1.28
C LEU A 428 -0.23 21.77 0.09
N ALA A 429 -0.98 22.44 0.97
CA ALA A 429 -1.33 21.92 2.29
C ALA A 429 -2.15 20.63 2.20
N ARG A 430 -3.12 20.54 1.27
CA ARG A 430 -3.88 19.31 1.01
C ARG A 430 -3.01 18.21 0.40
N LEU A 431 -2.24 18.53 -0.65
CA LEU A 431 -1.39 17.58 -1.37
C LEU A 431 -0.36 16.88 -0.47
N HIS A 432 0.25 17.63 0.45
CA HIS A 432 1.32 17.13 1.31
C HIS A 432 0.89 16.87 2.77
N ASN A 433 -0.40 17.06 3.09
CA ASN A 433 -0.95 17.01 4.46
C ASN A 433 -0.19 17.91 5.47
N ALA A 434 0.18 19.13 5.04
CA ALA A 434 1.14 19.99 5.74
C ALA A 434 0.51 21.05 6.67
N TYR A 435 -0.80 20.99 6.89
CA TYR A 435 -1.55 22.00 7.64
C TYR A 435 -1.06 22.21 9.08
N ALA A 436 -0.87 21.13 9.85
CA ALA A 436 -0.56 21.21 11.28
C ALA A 436 0.72 22.01 11.56
N GLU A 437 1.78 21.72 10.80
CA GLU A 437 3.07 22.42 10.88
C GLU A 437 2.97 23.87 10.40
N ALA A 438 2.23 24.12 9.33
CA ALA A 438 2.02 25.46 8.77
C ALA A 438 1.23 26.38 9.72
N VAL A 439 0.15 25.88 10.33
CA VAL A 439 -0.62 26.57 11.38
C VAL A 439 0.29 26.89 12.56
N ALA A 440 1.00 25.89 13.11
CA ALA A 440 1.90 26.10 14.23
C ALA A 440 3.03 27.10 13.93
N ALA A 441 3.49 27.17 12.67
CA ALA A 441 4.51 28.14 12.24
C ALA A 441 3.94 29.56 12.09
N LEU A 442 2.71 29.71 11.59
CA LEU A 442 2.04 31.00 11.49
C LEU A 442 1.69 31.56 12.88
N GLU A 443 1.20 30.73 13.79
CA GLU A 443 0.93 31.10 15.20
C GLU A 443 2.18 31.60 15.92
N ARG A 444 3.31 30.88 15.77
CA ARG A 444 4.62 31.31 16.31
C ARG A 444 5.08 32.67 15.77
N SER A 445 4.61 33.06 14.59
CA SER A 445 4.88 34.38 13.99
C SER A 445 3.80 35.44 14.26
N GLY A 446 2.71 35.10 14.97
CA GLY A 446 1.60 36.01 15.24
C GLY A 446 0.78 36.41 14.00
N HIS A 447 0.85 35.64 12.90
CA HIS A 447 0.22 36.01 11.64
C HIS A 447 -1.32 35.91 11.71
N PRO A 448 -2.09 36.94 11.30
CA PRO A 448 -3.55 36.97 11.51
C PRO A 448 -4.28 35.81 10.81
N TYR A 449 -3.78 35.33 9.67
CA TYR A 449 -4.36 34.20 8.94
C TYR A 449 -4.20 32.82 9.65
N ALA A 450 -3.50 32.73 10.79
CA ALA A 450 -3.29 31.47 11.49
C ALA A 450 -4.61 30.82 11.97
N ALA A 451 -5.56 31.63 12.45
CA ALA A 451 -6.88 31.16 12.90
C ALA A 451 -7.73 30.66 11.72
N GLU A 452 -7.71 31.37 10.59
CA GLU A 452 -8.42 30.98 9.38
C GLU A 452 -7.84 29.70 8.77
N LEU A 453 -6.51 29.59 8.67
CA LEU A 453 -5.88 28.34 8.19
C LEU A 453 -6.24 27.13 9.08
N ARG A 454 -6.35 27.33 10.41
CA ARG A 454 -6.82 26.28 11.33
C ARG A 454 -8.27 25.87 11.07
N LEU A 455 -9.15 26.84 10.78
CA LEU A 455 -10.55 26.54 10.42
C LEU A 455 -10.61 25.73 9.10
N GLN A 456 -9.88 26.17 8.07
CA GLN A 456 -9.79 25.48 6.79
C GLN A 456 -9.20 24.06 6.94
N TRP A 457 -8.17 23.89 7.77
CA TRP A 457 -7.61 22.57 8.11
C TRP A 457 -8.65 21.65 8.76
N ALA A 458 -9.44 22.17 9.70
CA ALA A 458 -10.46 21.37 10.38
C ALA A 458 -11.61 20.96 9.45
N GLU A 459 -12.11 21.87 8.59
CA GLU A 459 -13.12 21.52 7.58
C GLU A 459 -12.56 20.53 6.54
N ASP A 460 -11.30 20.63 6.13
CA ASP A 460 -10.62 19.66 5.25
C ASP A 460 -10.52 18.26 5.92
N LEU A 461 -10.11 18.20 7.18
CA LEU A 461 -10.12 16.95 7.96
C LEU A 461 -11.54 16.35 8.07
N ALA A 462 -12.55 17.19 8.29
CA ALA A 462 -13.95 16.73 8.33
C ALA A 462 -14.43 16.21 6.96
N ALA A 463 -14.04 16.86 5.87
CA ALA A 463 -14.34 16.41 4.51
C ALA A 463 -13.71 15.04 4.19
N ARG A 464 -12.47 14.79 4.65
CA ARG A 464 -11.77 13.48 4.61
C ARG A 464 -12.42 12.39 5.49
N GLY A 465 -13.37 12.76 6.36
CA GLY A 465 -13.98 11.87 7.36
C GLY A 465 -13.16 11.71 8.65
N LEU A 466 -12.09 12.48 8.84
CA LEU A 466 -11.21 12.45 10.02
C LEU A 466 -11.76 13.32 11.16
N LEU A 467 -13.04 13.13 11.53
CA LEU A 467 -13.75 14.02 12.46
C LEU A 467 -13.08 14.15 13.83
N ALA A 468 -12.44 13.09 14.33
CA ALA A 468 -11.67 13.14 15.57
C ALA A 468 -10.57 14.22 15.51
N GLN A 469 -9.79 14.21 14.42
CA GLN A 469 -8.70 15.15 14.19
C GLN A 469 -9.26 16.56 13.88
N ALA A 470 -10.37 16.66 13.15
CA ALA A 470 -11.04 17.93 12.88
C ALA A 470 -11.48 18.65 14.17
N VAL A 471 -12.07 17.90 15.12
CA VAL A 471 -12.44 18.39 16.45
C VAL A 471 -11.21 18.87 17.22
N GLU A 472 -10.11 18.10 17.24
CA GLU A 472 -8.85 18.53 17.86
C GLU A 472 -8.28 19.81 17.23
N ALA A 473 -8.27 19.88 15.89
CA ALA A 473 -7.74 21.01 15.13
C ALA A 473 -8.51 22.30 15.41
N ILE A 474 -9.85 22.25 15.48
CA ILE A 474 -10.70 23.44 15.65
C ILE A 474 -10.88 23.87 17.12
N TRP A 475 -10.74 22.96 18.09
CA TRP A 475 -11.05 23.23 19.52
C TRP A 475 -10.37 24.47 20.15
N PRO A 476 -9.12 24.85 19.77
CA PRO A 476 -8.50 26.09 20.25
C PRO A 476 -9.28 27.36 19.85
N LEU A 477 -10.05 27.33 18.76
CA LEU A 477 -10.87 28.45 18.30
C LEU A 477 -12.19 28.48 19.09
N ALA A 478 -12.22 29.25 20.19
CA ALA A 478 -13.37 29.31 21.10
C ALA A 478 -14.70 29.62 20.38
N GLU A 479 -14.69 30.56 19.44
CA GLU A 479 -15.83 30.97 18.61
C GLU A 479 -16.36 29.89 17.66
N LYS A 480 -15.62 28.78 17.46
CA LYS A 480 -15.96 27.70 16.53
C LYS A 480 -16.21 26.36 17.24
N ARG A 481 -16.31 26.35 18.58
CA ARG A 481 -16.54 25.11 19.34
C ARG A 481 -17.90 24.46 19.04
N ASP A 482 -18.93 25.24 18.69
CA ASP A 482 -20.22 24.69 18.27
C ASP A 482 -20.09 23.78 17.04
N ARG A 483 -19.20 24.12 16.11
CA ARG A 483 -18.88 23.31 14.92
C ARG A 483 -18.21 21.98 15.30
N ALA A 484 -17.32 21.98 16.30
CA ALA A 484 -16.78 20.74 16.84
C ALA A 484 -17.87 19.86 17.48
N LEU A 485 -18.80 20.47 18.22
CA LEU A 485 -19.93 19.76 18.84
C LEU A 485 -20.91 19.21 17.78
N GLU A 486 -21.10 19.87 16.64
CA GLU A 486 -21.84 19.31 15.50
C GLU A 486 -21.19 18.04 14.96
N TRP A 487 -19.87 18.05 14.73
CA TRP A 487 -19.14 16.88 14.23
C TRP A 487 -19.15 15.71 15.22
N ILE A 488 -19.03 15.99 16.51
CA ILE A 488 -19.19 15.01 17.59
C ILE A 488 -20.58 14.35 17.51
N ARG A 489 -21.66 15.15 17.48
CA ARG A 489 -23.03 14.62 17.39
C ARG A 489 -23.27 13.82 16.12
N MET A 490 -22.71 14.25 14.99
CA MET A 490 -22.80 13.55 13.70
C MET A 490 -22.12 12.18 13.75
N ALA A 491 -20.96 12.07 14.41
CA ALA A 491 -20.25 10.82 14.60
C ALA A 491 -20.95 9.88 15.61
N GLU A 492 -21.44 10.41 16.73
CA GLU A 492 -22.22 9.66 17.73
C GLU A 492 -23.45 9.01 17.08
N ALA A 493 -24.14 9.72 16.17
CA ALA A 493 -25.32 9.23 15.46
C ALA A 493 -25.04 8.13 14.41
N ALA A 494 -23.81 8.00 13.92
CA ALA A 494 -23.48 7.02 12.88
C ALA A 494 -23.33 5.58 13.42
N ASP A 495 -23.06 5.44 14.72
CA ASP A 495 -22.67 4.22 15.45
C ASP A 495 -21.31 3.63 15.00
N GLY A 496 -20.74 2.72 15.80
CA GLY A 496 -19.45 2.08 15.53
C GLY A 496 -18.24 2.77 16.15
N HIS A 497 -17.04 2.51 15.62
CA HIS A 497 -15.77 2.92 16.25
C HIS A 497 -15.62 4.43 16.43
N LEU A 498 -15.88 5.22 15.38
CA LEU A 498 -15.78 6.68 15.46
C LEU A 498 -16.82 7.28 16.43
N GLY A 499 -18.03 6.71 16.50
CA GLY A 499 -19.05 7.11 17.47
C GLY A 499 -18.61 6.90 18.93
N VAL A 500 -18.00 5.75 19.24
CA VAL A 500 -17.41 5.48 20.57
C VAL A 500 -16.28 6.46 20.89
N GLN A 501 -15.39 6.74 19.92
CA GLN A 501 -14.30 7.69 20.09
C GLN A 501 -14.84 9.11 20.37
N MET A 502 -15.87 9.55 19.65
CA MET A 502 -16.47 10.89 19.83
C MET A 502 -17.29 11.00 21.11
N LEU A 503 -17.97 9.94 21.56
CA LEU A 503 -18.61 9.90 22.88
C LEU A 503 -17.60 10.14 24.01
N VAL A 504 -16.48 9.40 24.02
CA VAL A 504 -15.41 9.57 25.02
C VAL A 504 -14.83 10.99 24.97
N ARG A 505 -14.68 11.55 23.76
CA ARG A 505 -14.18 12.91 23.53
C ARG A 505 -15.15 13.98 24.03
N ARG A 506 -16.45 13.85 23.75
CA ARG A 506 -17.51 14.75 24.19
C ARG A 506 -17.51 14.90 25.71
N LEU A 507 -17.51 13.75 26.41
CA LEU A 507 -17.47 13.71 27.88
C LEU A 507 -16.23 14.40 28.46
N ALA A 508 -15.10 14.40 27.75
CA ALA A 508 -13.86 15.03 28.22
C ALA A 508 -13.82 16.53 27.96
N LEU A 509 -14.34 16.98 26.81
CA LEU A 509 -14.32 18.37 26.36
C LEU A 509 -15.46 19.21 26.96
N ASP A 510 -16.62 18.59 27.20
CA ASP A 510 -17.78 19.19 27.84
C ASP A 510 -18.28 18.28 28.97
N ALA A 511 -17.97 18.64 30.21
CA ALA A 511 -18.42 17.89 31.39
C ALA A 511 -19.94 17.97 31.64
N GLY A 512 -20.63 18.98 31.09
CA GLY A 512 -22.09 19.12 31.17
C GLY A 512 -22.82 18.11 30.29
N SER A 513 -22.19 17.65 29.20
CA SER A 513 -22.76 16.69 28.24
C SER A 513 -23.10 15.31 28.80
N LEU A 514 -22.73 14.99 30.05
CA LEU A 514 -22.96 13.68 30.65
C LEU A 514 -24.44 13.27 30.63
N ALA A 515 -25.35 14.20 30.92
CA ALA A 515 -26.79 13.94 30.95
C ALA A 515 -27.32 13.50 29.58
N ASP A 516 -26.99 14.25 28.52
CA ASP A 516 -27.35 13.94 27.13
C ASP A 516 -26.73 12.62 26.64
N SER A 517 -25.56 12.27 27.18
CA SER A 517 -24.76 11.11 26.78
C SER A 517 -25.19 9.81 27.46
N VAL A 518 -26.08 9.86 28.46
CA VAL A 518 -26.55 8.66 29.20
C VAL A 518 -27.05 7.53 28.28
N PRO A 519 -27.88 7.77 27.23
CA PRO A 519 -28.35 6.68 26.37
C PRO A 519 -27.22 5.96 25.64
N ALA A 520 -26.24 6.70 25.12
CA ALA A 520 -25.08 6.13 24.44
C ALA A 520 -24.16 5.35 25.40
N ILE A 521 -23.95 5.87 26.62
CA ILE A 521 -23.22 5.17 27.68
C ILE A 521 -23.93 3.87 28.09
N GLN A 522 -25.25 3.89 28.28
CA GLN A 522 -26.02 2.69 28.61
C GLN A 522 -25.96 1.63 27.50
N PHE A 523 -26.04 2.05 26.24
CA PHE A 523 -25.90 1.17 25.08
C PHE A 523 -24.51 0.50 25.02
N LEU A 524 -23.44 1.27 25.23
CA LEU A 524 -22.06 0.77 25.33
C LEU A 524 -21.88 -0.25 26.47
N LEU A 525 -22.39 0.07 27.66
CA LEU A 525 -22.21 -0.76 28.86
C LEU A 525 -23.06 -2.04 28.83
N ARG A 526 -24.31 -1.98 28.34
CA ARG A 526 -25.27 -3.10 28.39
C ARG A 526 -25.25 -4.01 27.16
N GLY A 527 -24.59 -3.59 26.07
CA GLY A 527 -24.54 -4.36 24.82
C GLY A 527 -23.96 -5.76 24.98
N GLN A 528 -24.48 -6.72 24.22
CA GLN A 528 -24.10 -8.14 24.24
C GLN A 528 -23.45 -8.56 22.91
N GLY A 529 -22.70 -9.67 22.92
CA GLY A 529 -21.98 -10.19 21.74
C GLY A 529 -20.59 -9.57 21.53
N GLU A 530 -19.85 -10.09 20.55
CA GLU A 530 -18.46 -9.69 20.25
C GLU A 530 -18.35 -8.20 19.87
N ASP A 531 -19.26 -7.68 19.03
CA ASP A 531 -19.30 -6.26 18.65
C ASP A 531 -19.37 -5.32 19.87
N ALA A 532 -20.12 -5.69 20.90
CA ALA A 532 -20.26 -4.88 22.11
C ALA A 532 -19.00 -4.94 23.00
N GLN A 533 -18.34 -6.10 23.04
CA GLN A 533 -17.06 -6.29 23.73
C GLN A 533 -15.96 -5.45 23.05
N ALA A 534 -15.91 -5.48 21.71
CA ALA A 534 -14.99 -4.65 20.91
C ALA A 534 -15.22 -3.15 21.14
N ARG A 535 -16.47 -2.68 21.16
CA ARG A 535 -16.81 -1.27 21.46
C ARG A 535 -16.37 -0.86 22.87
N ARG A 536 -16.54 -1.72 23.88
CA ARG A 536 -16.07 -1.45 25.25
C ARG A 536 -14.54 -1.43 25.34
N ALA A 537 -13.85 -2.33 24.66
CA ALA A 537 -12.39 -2.31 24.55
C ALA A 537 -11.90 -1.02 23.89
N LEU A 538 -12.51 -0.59 22.78
CA LEU A 538 -12.18 0.69 22.14
C LEU A 538 -12.46 1.89 23.07
N ALA A 539 -13.58 1.90 23.79
CA ALA A 539 -13.88 2.97 24.74
C ALA A 539 -12.82 3.06 25.86
N ALA A 540 -12.38 1.89 26.35
CA ALA A 540 -11.29 1.74 27.30
C ALA A 540 -9.95 2.31 26.76
N GLU A 541 -9.59 1.99 25.52
CA GLU A 541 -8.39 2.52 24.85
C GLU A 541 -8.48 4.03 24.60
N CYS A 542 -9.63 4.53 24.13
CA CYS A 542 -9.88 5.94 23.94
C CYS A 542 -9.74 6.73 25.26
N LEU A 543 -10.31 6.22 26.36
CA LEU A 543 -10.18 6.82 27.69
C LEU A 543 -8.74 6.84 28.19
N ALA A 544 -7.96 5.78 27.94
CA ALA A 544 -6.56 5.71 28.35
C ALA A 544 -5.63 6.63 27.54
N ALA A 545 -5.92 6.84 26.25
CA ALA A 545 -5.12 7.67 25.36
C ALA A 545 -5.43 9.17 25.47
N LEU A 546 -6.68 9.53 25.79
CA LEU A 546 -7.17 10.90 25.71
C LEU A 546 -6.67 11.77 26.86
N LYS A 547 -6.40 13.05 26.57
CA LYS A 547 -6.03 14.10 27.54
C LYS A 547 -6.66 15.43 27.07
N PRO A 548 -7.23 16.28 27.95
CA PRO A 548 -7.41 16.13 29.40
C PRO A 548 -8.59 15.22 29.79
N HIS A 549 -8.79 14.96 31.09
CA HIS A 549 -9.91 14.18 31.63
C HIS A 549 -10.90 15.04 32.44
N SER A 550 -12.18 14.71 32.35
CA SER A 550 -13.27 15.30 33.14
C SER A 550 -13.82 14.33 34.21
N GLN A 551 -14.67 14.82 35.13
CA GLN A 551 -15.41 13.96 36.05
C GLN A 551 -16.27 12.90 35.33
N ALA A 552 -16.86 13.26 34.18
CA ALA A 552 -17.65 12.35 33.36
C ALA A 552 -16.80 11.19 32.80
N THR A 553 -15.58 11.48 32.32
CA THR A 553 -14.65 10.42 31.86
C THR A 553 -14.17 9.51 32.99
N ARG A 554 -13.95 10.04 34.22
CA ARG A 554 -13.64 9.21 35.40
C ARG A 554 -14.80 8.29 35.75
N ARG A 555 -16.05 8.78 35.70
CA ARG A 555 -17.22 7.94 35.96
C ARG A 555 -17.37 6.84 34.91
N LEU A 556 -17.20 7.15 33.62
CA LEU A 556 -17.23 6.13 32.57
C LEU A 556 -16.13 5.08 32.74
N ALA A 557 -14.92 5.48 33.14
CA ALA A 557 -13.83 4.57 33.45
C ALA A 557 -14.16 3.62 34.62
N GLN A 558 -14.81 4.12 35.69
CA GLN A 558 -15.26 3.31 36.83
C GLN A 558 -16.24 2.20 36.41
N GLU A 559 -17.22 2.51 35.55
CA GLU A 559 -18.21 1.54 35.06
C GLU A 559 -17.60 0.55 34.06
N LEU A 560 -16.78 1.01 33.10
CA LEU A 560 -16.16 0.15 32.09
C LEU A 560 -15.16 -0.83 32.68
N LEU A 561 -14.32 -0.38 33.63
CA LEU A 561 -13.15 -1.13 34.11
C LEU A 561 -13.50 -2.53 34.61
N ARG A 562 -14.61 -2.68 35.35
CA ARG A 562 -15.06 -3.99 35.83
C ARG A 562 -15.46 -4.93 34.69
N VAL A 563 -16.20 -4.41 33.70
CA VAL A 563 -16.69 -5.19 32.56
C VAL A 563 -15.53 -5.63 31.66
N VAL A 564 -14.66 -4.69 31.28
CA VAL A 564 -13.56 -5.00 30.35
C VAL A 564 -12.48 -5.88 30.98
N LEU A 565 -12.30 -5.83 32.30
CA LEU A 565 -11.40 -6.75 33.02
C LEU A 565 -11.97 -8.17 33.05
N VAL A 566 -13.28 -8.35 33.31
CA VAL A 566 -13.95 -9.66 33.27
C VAL A 566 -13.95 -10.24 31.84
N GLU A 567 -14.11 -9.40 30.83
CA GLU A 567 -13.94 -9.81 29.43
C GLU A 567 -12.49 -10.21 29.12
N ARG A 568 -11.50 -9.46 29.61
CA ARG A 568 -10.07 -9.76 29.41
C ARG A 568 -9.65 -11.07 30.05
N MET A 569 -10.08 -11.31 31.30
CA MET A 569 -9.87 -12.59 32.01
C MET A 569 -10.51 -13.78 31.30
N ALA A 570 -11.60 -13.56 30.56
CA ALA A 570 -12.28 -14.57 29.76
C ALA A 570 -11.77 -14.66 28.31
N HIS A 571 -10.65 -14.04 27.97
CA HIS A 571 -10.10 -13.95 26.60
C HIS A 571 -11.05 -13.33 25.54
N ARG A 572 -12.04 -12.54 25.97
CA ARG A 572 -13.06 -11.91 25.10
C ARG A 572 -12.67 -10.50 24.61
N ASN A 573 -11.55 -9.96 25.08
CA ASN A 573 -10.90 -8.79 24.48
C ASN A 573 -9.37 -8.88 24.59
N ALA A 574 -8.68 -8.10 23.77
CA ALA A 574 -7.21 -8.06 23.66
C ALA A 574 -6.59 -6.85 24.40
N LEU A 575 -7.25 -6.32 25.44
CA LEU A 575 -6.78 -5.11 26.11
C LEU A 575 -5.38 -5.27 26.71
N ARG A 576 -4.50 -4.34 26.33
CA ARG A 576 -3.10 -4.28 26.77
C ARG A 576 -3.00 -3.86 28.25
N LYS A 577 -1.95 -4.31 28.94
CA LYS A 577 -1.77 -4.08 30.40
C LYS A 577 -1.66 -2.60 30.77
N ASP A 578 -1.05 -1.79 29.92
CA ASP A 578 -0.93 -0.34 30.08
C ASP A 578 -2.30 0.36 30.01
N VAL A 579 -3.20 -0.08 29.12
CA VAL A 579 -4.56 0.47 29.01
C VAL A 579 -5.37 0.20 30.27
N ILE A 580 -5.34 -1.04 30.77
CA ILE A 580 -6.03 -1.41 32.02
C ILE A 580 -5.44 -0.63 33.21
N GLN A 581 -4.11 -0.47 33.28
CA GLN A 581 -3.45 0.29 34.34
C GLN A 581 -3.75 1.80 34.28
N ALA A 582 -3.91 2.37 33.08
CA ALA A 582 -4.34 3.75 32.88
C ALA A 582 -5.80 3.94 33.35
N LEU A 583 -6.71 3.03 33.01
CA LEU A 583 -8.10 3.06 33.49
C LEU A 583 -8.21 2.93 35.01
N LEU A 584 -7.42 2.06 35.63
CA LEU A 584 -7.33 1.94 37.10
C LEU A 584 -6.89 3.25 37.76
N THR A 585 -5.95 3.95 37.14
CA THR A 585 -5.49 5.27 37.60
C THR A 585 -6.59 6.32 37.43
N LEU A 586 -7.22 6.36 36.26
CA LEU A 586 -8.27 7.32 35.91
C LEU A 586 -9.56 7.13 36.73
N ALA A 587 -9.91 5.89 37.08
CA ALA A 587 -11.11 5.58 37.86
C ALA A 587 -11.01 6.02 39.33
N GLU A 588 -9.80 6.28 39.86
CA GLU A 588 -9.53 6.75 41.23
C GLU A 588 -10.17 5.88 42.36
N HIS A 589 -10.53 4.63 42.05
CA HIS A 589 -11.39 3.79 42.90
C HIS A 589 -10.54 3.01 43.93
N THR A 590 -10.41 3.57 45.14
CA THR A 590 -9.56 3.05 46.22
C THR A 590 -9.84 1.59 46.60
N SER A 591 -11.10 1.21 46.79
CA SER A 591 -11.47 -0.18 47.13
C SER A 591 -11.17 -1.17 45.99
N LEU A 592 -11.53 -0.86 44.75
CA LEU A 592 -11.18 -1.71 43.60
C LEU A 592 -9.66 -1.91 43.48
N LYS A 593 -8.85 -0.88 43.78
CA LYS A 593 -7.39 -0.98 43.80
C LYS A 593 -6.86 -1.83 44.97
N ALA A 594 -7.56 -1.89 46.09
CA ALA A 594 -7.23 -2.74 47.24
C ALA A 594 -7.62 -4.21 47.00
N ASP A 595 -8.77 -4.44 46.37
CA ASP A 595 -9.32 -5.77 46.08
C ASP A 595 -8.70 -6.42 44.82
N MET A 596 -7.90 -5.68 44.04
CA MET A 596 -7.36 -6.17 42.78
C MET A 596 -6.18 -7.14 42.99
N PRO A 597 -6.26 -8.40 42.52
CA PRO A 597 -5.12 -9.31 42.55
C PRO A 597 -3.98 -8.81 41.64
N PRO A 598 -2.74 -9.30 41.80
CA PRO A 598 -1.66 -8.99 40.87
C PRO A 598 -2.09 -9.28 39.42
N LEU A 599 -1.99 -8.26 38.55
CA LEU A 599 -2.44 -8.30 37.15
C LEU A 599 -1.62 -9.27 36.29
N ASN A 600 -1.86 -10.56 36.48
CA ASN A 600 -1.51 -11.66 35.61
C ASN A 600 -2.57 -11.74 34.52
N LEU A 601 -2.52 -10.80 33.58
CA LEU A 601 -3.34 -10.90 32.37
C LEU A 601 -2.92 -12.16 31.61
N PRO A 602 -3.87 -12.93 31.04
CA PRO A 602 -3.50 -13.98 30.11
C PRO A 602 -2.61 -13.39 29.02
N HIS A 603 -1.54 -14.10 28.69
CA HIS A 603 -0.76 -13.74 27.51
C HIS A 603 -1.70 -13.85 26.32
N ASP A 604 -1.72 -12.85 25.45
CA ASP A 604 -2.39 -13.03 24.17
C ASP A 604 -1.75 -14.23 23.49
N ALA A 605 -2.59 -15.20 23.12
CA ALA A 605 -2.20 -16.19 22.14
C ALA A 605 -2.08 -15.45 20.80
N ASN A 606 -1.00 -14.68 20.66
CA ASN A 606 -0.61 -14.02 19.42
C ASN A 606 -0.43 -15.14 18.42
N GLY A 607 -1.47 -15.35 17.61
CA GLY A 607 -1.37 -16.22 16.45
C GLY A 607 -0.21 -15.73 15.60
N TRP A 608 0.54 -16.66 15.03
CA TRP A 608 1.71 -16.30 14.25
C TRP A 608 1.26 -15.52 13.00
N PRO A 609 2.00 -14.49 12.57
CA PRO A 609 1.79 -13.87 11.27
C PRO A 609 1.79 -14.95 10.18
N VAL A 610 0.94 -14.82 9.18
CA VAL A 610 0.77 -15.84 8.12
C VAL A 610 2.12 -16.14 7.45
N CYS A 611 2.92 -15.11 7.18
CA CYS A 611 4.28 -15.23 6.64
C CYS A 611 5.29 -15.95 7.56
N GLN A 612 5.02 -16.06 8.86
CA GLN A 612 5.91 -16.70 9.85
C GLN A 612 5.49 -18.12 10.23
N ARG A 613 4.42 -18.67 9.61
CA ARG A 613 3.89 -19.99 9.97
C ARG A 613 4.83 -21.15 9.59
N GLY A 614 4.90 -22.13 10.49
CA GLY A 614 5.47 -23.46 10.20
C GLY A 614 4.69 -24.22 9.12
N ASP A 615 3.37 -24.08 9.09
CA ASP A 615 2.48 -24.81 8.20
C ASP A 615 1.57 -23.88 7.38
N THR A 616 1.28 -24.29 6.14
CA THR A 616 0.36 -23.58 5.24
C THR A 616 -1.04 -23.45 5.86
N LEU A 617 -1.56 -22.23 5.91
CA LEU A 617 -2.93 -21.96 6.34
C LEU A 617 -3.91 -22.33 5.22
N ASN A 618 -4.65 -23.42 5.40
CA ASN A 618 -5.66 -23.87 4.44
C ASN A 618 -7.06 -23.37 4.83
N LYS A 619 -7.82 -22.82 3.87
CA LYS A 619 -9.21 -22.37 4.08
C LYS A 619 -10.12 -22.75 2.91
N THR A 620 -11.30 -23.29 3.23
CA THR A 620 -12.33 -23.65 2.26
C THR A 620 -13.69 -23.17 2.77
N LEU A 621 -14.54 -22.63 1.88
CA LEU A 621 -15.91 -22.24 2.21
C LEU A 621 -16.86 -22.75 1.11
N GLU A 622 -17.74 -23.69 1.46
CA GLU A 622 -18.63 -24.36 0.50
C GLU A 622 -20.02 -23.71 0.39
N GLU A 623 -20.52 -23.18 1.51
CA GLU A 623 -21.84 -22.53 1.63
C GLU A 623 -21.95 -21.30 0.73
N ARG A 624 -23.06 -21.16 0.00
CA ARG A 624 -23.30 -20.08 -0.97
C ARG A 624 -24.33 -19.09 -0.48
N GLY A 625 -24.09 -17.81 -0.76
CA GLY A 625 -25.03 -16.73 -0.55
C GLY A 625 -25.94 -16.51 -1.76
N LEU A 626 -26.86 -15.54 -1.64
CA LEU A 626 -27.76 -15.14 -2.73
C LEU A 626 -27.22 -13.90 -3.48
N MET A 627 -26.47 -13.04 -2.79
CA MET A 627 -25.93 -11.80 -3.36
C MET A 627 -24.51 -11.99 -3.92
N ARG A 628 -24.20 -11.42 -5.09
CA ARG A 628 -22.87 -11.54 -5.73
C ARG A 628 -21.89 -10.50 -5.17
N ILE A 629 -20.70 -10.91 -4.75
CA ILE A 629 -19.65 -9.98 -4.31
C ILE A 629 -18.63 -9.79 -5.45
N HIS A 630 -18.48 -8.54 -5.91
CA HIS A 630 -17.55 -8.15 -6.97
C HIS A 630 -16.24 -7.55 -6.44
N ASP A 631 -16.30 -6.86 -5.29
CA ASP A 631 -15.15 -6.39 -4.52
C ASP A 631 -15.56 -6.28 -3.05
N ALA A 632 -14.60 -6.37 -2.14
CA ALA A 632 -14.84 -6.25 -0.71
C ALA A 632 -13.73 -5.41 -0.05
N ARG A 633 -14.12 -4.64 0.96
CA ARG A 633 -13.21 -3.85 1.80
C ARG A 633 -13.62 -4.03 3.26
N ARG A 634 -12.64 -4.07 4.16
CA ARG A 634 -12.86 -4.22 5.60
C ARG A 634 -12.94 -2.83 6.22
N LEU A 635 -13.89 -2.58 7.10
CA LEU A 635 -14.01 -1.31 7.79
C LEU A 635 -13.25 -1.36 9.13
N PRO A 636 -12.81 -0.22 9.69
CA PRO A 636 -12.13 -0.19 10.98
C PRO A 636 -12.94 -0.77 12.13
N ASP A 637 -14.27 -0.75 12.03
CA ASP A 637 -15.21 -1.36 12.98
C ASP A 637 -15.36 -2.90 12.84
N GLY A 638 -14.59 -3.51 11.93
CA GLY A 638 -14.64 -4.94 11.63
C GLY A 638 -15.80 -5.36 10.72
N GLY A 639 -16.65 -4.42 10.29
CA GLY A 639 -17.63 -4.65 9.24
C GLY A 639 -17.00 -4.71 7.85
N TYR A 640 -17.84 -4.84 6.82
CA TYR A 640 -17.42 -4.91 5.43
C TYR A 640 -18.22 -3.94 4.55
N LEU A 641 -17.54 -3.36 3.57
CA LEU A 641 -18.13 -2.64 2.45
C LEU A 641 -18.01 -3.53 1.21
N LEU A 642 -19.15 -3.92 0.62
CA LEU A 642 -19.25 -4.92 -0.44
C LEU A 642 -19.80 -4.29 -1.72
N ALA A 643 -19.10 -4.50 -2.84
CA ALA A 643 -19.54 -4.08 -4.17
C ALA A 643 -20.38 -5.19 -4.80
N LEU A 644 -21.63 -4.88 -5.17
CA LEU A 644 -22.60 -5.87 -5.66
C LEU A 644 -22.88 -5.72 -7.16
N GLY A 645 -21.95 -5.12 -7.91
CA GLY A 645 -22.11 -4.83 -9.33
C GLY A 645 -23.18 -3.76 -9.54
N GLU A 646 -24.14 -4.03 -10.42
CA GLU A 646 -25.27 -3.12 -10.67
C GLU A 646 -26.27 -3.06 -9.50
N ALA A 647 -26.24 -4.01 -8.56
CA ALA A 647 -27.12 -4.00 -7.39
C ALA A 647 -26.69 -2.98 -6.31
N GLY A 648 -25.55 -2.30 -6.47
CA GLY A 648 -25.11 -1.21 -5.61
C GLY A 648 -23.91 -1.53 -4.72
N VAL A 649 -23.78 -0.79 -3.62
CA VAL A 649 -22.79 -1.05 -2.56
C VAL A 649 -23.49 -1.29 -1.23
N LEU A 650 -23.03 -2.27 -0.46
CA LEU A 650 -23.61 -2.67 0.82
C LEU A 650 -22.60 -2.46 1.96
N ARG A 651 -23.00 -1.78 3.04
CA ARG A 651 -22.28 -1.80 4.32
C ARG A 651 -22.93 -2.84 5.21
N VAL A 652 -22.18 -3.87 5.59
CA VAL A 652 -22.59 -4.94 6.52
C VAL A 652 -21.68 -4.94 7.74
N ARG A 653 -22.19 -5.44 8.86
CA ARG A 653 -21.38 -5.74 10.05
C ARG A 653 -20.58 -7.05 9.88
N ALA A 654 -19.72 -7.34 10.85
CA ALA A 654 -19.03 -8.62 10.98
C ALA A 654 -19.99 -9.81 11.08
N ASP A 655 -21.20 -9.62 11.63
CA ASP A 655 -22.26 -10.63 11.70
C ASP A 655 -23.10 -10.78 10.42
N GLY A 656 -22.71 -10.10 9.34
CA GLY A 656 -23.42 -10.11 8.05
C GLY A 656 -24.64 -9.21 7.99
N LYS A 657 -25.10 -8.63 9.11
CA LYS A 657 -26.29 -7.77 9.10
C LYS A 657 -26.03 -6.48 8.33
N GLN A 658 -26.89 -6.19 7.35
CA GLN A 658 -26.89 -4.94 6.59
C GLN A 658 -27.13 -3.72 7.49
N GLN A 659 -26.28 -2.70 7.35
CA GLN A 659 -26.38 -1.39 8.00
C GLN A 659 -26.83 -0.29 7.03
N ALA A 660 -26.32 -0.31 5.80
CA ALA A 660 -26.64 0.67 4.76
C ALA A 660 -26.51 0.06 3.36
N HIS A 661 -27.26 0.60 2.41
CA HIS A 661 -27.17 0.28 0.99
C HIS A 661 -27.11 1.57 0.19
N PHE A 662 -26.17 1.65 -0.74
CA PHE A 662 -25.91 2.80 -1.59
C PHE A 662 -26.30 2.44 -3.04
N PRO A 663 -27.25 3.15 -3.67
CA PRO A 663 -27.74 2.85 -5.01
C PRO A 663 -26.80 3.38 -6.11
N VAL A 664 -25.49 3.16 -5.96
CA VAL A 664 -24.47 3.41 -7.00
C VAL A 664 -23.86 2.09 -7.47
N PRO A 665 -23.82 1.81 -8.79
CA PRO A 665 -23.22 0.59 -9.30
C PRO A 665 -21.71 0.58 -9.03
N ALA A 666 -21.19 -0.56 -8.55
CA ALA A 666 -19.79 -0.72 -8.20
C ALA A 666 -19.30 -2.14 -8.48
N SER A 667 -18.20 -2.26 -9.23
CA SER A 667 -17.42 -3.50 -9.34
C SER A 667 -16.10 -3.45 -8.57
N HIS A 668 -15.66 -2.25 -8.14
CA HIS A 668 -14.51 -2.05 -7.27
C HIS A 668 -14.77 -0.96 -6.23
N LEU A 669 -14.08 -1.06 -5.10
CA LEU A 669 -14.11 -0.12 -3.98
C LEU A 669 -12.70 0.32 -3.61
N VAL A 670 -12.56 1.60 -3.27
CA VAL A 670 -11.33 2.19 -2.73
C VAL A 670 -11.71 2.90 -1.42
N LEU A 671 -11.14 2.48 -0.28
CA LEU A 671 -11.41 3.13 1.01
C LEU A 671 -10.43 4.28 1.28
N ALA A 672 -10.94 5.32 1.93
CA ALA A 672 -10.09 6.31 2.60
C ALA A 672 -9.50 5.70 3.88
N GLY A 673 -8.30 6.12 4.28
CA GLY A 673 -7.66 5.69 5.53
C GLY A 673 -8.44 6.07 6.81
N SER A 674 -9.48 6.92 6.71
CA SER A 674 -10.43 7.19 7.80
C SER A 674 -11.45 6.06 8.01
N GLY A 675 -11.70 5.23 7.00
CA GLY A 675 -12.77 4.23 7.00
C GLY A 675 -14.19 4.78 6.84
N GLU A 676 -14.38 6.11 6.85
CA GLU A 676 -15.69 6.77 6.78
C GLU A 676 -16.05 7.30 5.37
N LYS A 677 -15.09 7.26 4.44
CA LYS A 677 -15.27 7.68 3.04
C LYS A 677 -14.77 6.58 2.11
N ALA A 678 -15.43 6.42 0.96
CA ALA A 678 -15.00 5.47 -0.07
C ALA A 678 -15.24 6.02 -1.48
N LEU A 679 -14.61 5.41 -2.47
CA LEU A 679 -14.93 5.58 -3.88
C LEU A 679 -15.50 4.26 -4.42
N ALA A 680 -16.66 4.35 -5.07
CA ALA A 680 -17.28 3.28 -5.83
C ALA A 680 -16.89 3.43 -7.30
N LEU A 681 -16.34 2.37 -7.89
CA LEU A 681 -15.84 2.34 -9.26
C LEU A 681 -16.62 1.30 -10.05
N VAL A 682 -17.07 1.66 -11.26
CA VAL A 682 -17.63 0.70 -12.22
C VAL A 682 -17.14 0.98 -13.63
N ARG A 683 -16.79 -0.09 -14.37
CA ARG A 683 -16.35 0.02 -15.76
C ARG A 683 -17.57 0.24 -16.68
N ARG A 684 -17.41 1.16 -17.62
CA ARG A 684 -18.35 1.51 -18.69
C ARG A 684 -17.53 1.66 -19.97
N ASP A 685 -17.53 0.61 -20.78
CA ASP A 685 -16.66 0.45 -21.94
C ASP A 685 -15.17 0.68 -21.61
N SER A 686 -14.52 1.64 -22.29
CA SER A 686 -13.14 2.05 -22.03
C SER A 686 -12.95 2.89 -20.77
N ASN A 687 -14.03 3.43 -20.19
CA ASN A 687 -14.01 4.35 -19.07
C ASN A 687 -14.38 3.68 -17.74
N VAL A 688 -14.06 4.36 -16.64
CA VAL A 688 -14.49 4.03 -15.28
C VAL A 688 -15.27 5.21 -14.73
N ARG A 689 -16.54 4.98 -14.34
CA ARG A 689 -17.34 5.93 -13.56
C ARG A 689 -16.92 5.80 -12.10
N VAL A 690 -16.67 6.94 -11.46
CA VAL A 690 -16.28 7.05 -10.06
C VAL A 690 -17.35 7.86 -9.32
N SER A 691 -17.91 7.25 -8.26
CA SER A 691 -18.85 7.89 -7.34
C SER A 691 -18.24 7.94 -5.94
N ARG A 692 -18.48 9.02 -5.20
CA ARG A 692 -18.06 9.21 -3.81
C ARG A 692 -19.12 8.63 -2.87
N LEU A 693 -18.65 7.94 -1.83
CA LEU A 693 -19.47 7.42 -0.74
C LEU A 693 -19.09 8.10 0.57
N ASP A 694 -20.10 8.65 1.24
CA ASP A 694 -20.03 9.07 2.63
C ASP A 694 -20.67 7.97 3.48
N LEU A 695 -19.83 7.17 4.15
CA LEU A 695 -20.29 6.01 4.91
C LEU A 695 -20.88 6.40 6.27
N LEU A 696 -20.56 7.61 6.74
CA LEU A 696 -21.05 8.20 7.98
C LEU A 696 -22.46 8.79 7.79
N GLN A 697 -22.62 9.70 6.81
CA GLN A 697 -23.90 10.30 6.45
C GLN A 697 -24.79 9.38 5.60
N ARG A 698 -24.27 8.22 5.18
CA ARG A 698 -24.94 7.22 4.33
C ARG A 698 -25.41 7.82 2.99
N ARG A 699 -24.57 8.66 2.40
CA ARG A 699 -24.83 9.36 1.12
C ARG A 699 -23.90 8.85 0.03
N ALA A 700 -24.36 8.92 -1.21
CA ALA A 700 -23.56 8.71 -2.41
C ALA A 700 -23.75 9.87 -3.38
N SER A 701 -22.70 10.24 -4.10
CA SER A 701 -22.75 11.24 -5.17
C SER A 701 -21.81 10.84 -6.31
N ASP A 702 -22.13 11.22 -7.54
CA ASP A 702 -21.19 11.07 -8.65
C ASP A 702 -20.03 12.06 -8.54
N TRP A 703 -18.92 11.72 -9.22
CA TRP A 703 -17.74 12.58 -9.25
C TRP A 703 -17.21 12.78 -10.67
N PHE A 704 -16.78 11.73 -11.36
CA PHE A 704 -16.34 11.82 -12.76
C PHE A 704 -16.40 10.47 -13.49
N THR A 705 -16.15 10.49 -14.81
CA THR A 705 -15.90 9.31 -15.64
C THR A 705 -14.66 9.55 -16.50
N GLN A 706 -13.65 8.67 -16.39
CA GLN A 706 -12.36 8.81 -17.10
C GLN A 706 -11.78 7.42 -17.48
N PRO A 707 -10.87 7.31 -18.48
CA PRO A 707 -10.28 6.04 -18.91
C PRO A 707 -9.14 5.57 -17.99
N LEU A 708 -9.51 5.20 -16.76
CA LEU A 708 -8.56 4.72 -15.73
C LEU A 708 -7.99 3.35 -16.12
N ARG A 709 -6.65 3.27 -16.22
CA ARG A 709 -5.92 2.00 -16.43
C ARG A 709 -5.51 1.34 -15.12
N HIS A 710 -4.94 2.12 -14.21
CA HIS A 710 -4.55 1.69 -12.86
C HIS A 710 -4.92 2.77 -11.84
N TRP A 711 -5.03 2.41 -10.57
CA TRP A 711 -5.37 3.32 -9.48
C TRP A 711 -4.91 2.78 -8.13
N ALA A 712 -4.73 3.67 -7.15
CA ALA A 712 -4.47 3.32 -5.76
C ALA A 712 -5.66 2.59 -5.13
N ARG A 713 -5.38 1.51 -4.39
CA ARG A 713 -6.39 0.67 -3.72
C ARG A 713 -6.92 1.28 -2.42
N SER A 714 -6.24 2.29 -1.89
CA SER A 714 -6.64 3.16 -0.80
C SER A 714 -6.28 4.62 -1.11
N TYR A 715 -6.68 5.57 -0.26
CA TYR A 715 -6.26 6.98 -0.33
C TYR A 715 -6.34 7.66 1.05
N ASP A 716 -5.77 8.85 1.20
CA ASP A 716 -5.69 9.60 2.47
C ASP A 716 -6.97 10.42 2.80
N GLY A 717 -8.03 10.27 2.00
CA GLY A 717 -9.25 11.07 2.07
C GLY A 717 -9.29 12.28 1.14
N ALA A 718 -8.14 12.83 0.70
CA ALA A 718 -8.05 14.06 -0.11
C ALA A 718 -7.40 13.87 -1.50
N SER A 719 -6.44 12.97 -1.60
CA SER A 719 -5.57 12.80 -2.78
C SER A 719 -5.54 11.34 -3.22
N TRP A 720 -6.24 11.03 -4.33
CA TRP A 720 -6.28 9.67 -4.88
C TRP A 720 -5.42 9.54 -6.14
N SER A 721 -4.45 8.62 -6.14
CA SER A 721 -3.56 8.39 -7.29
C SER A 721 -4.23 7.52 -8.35
N VAL A 722 -4.23 7.98 -9.60
CA VAL A 722 -4.74 7.27 -10.78
C VAL A 722 -3.79 7.38 -11.97
N ILE A 723 -3.91 6.44 -12.91
CA ILE A 723 -3.23 6.47 -14.20
C ILE A 723 -4.24 6.62 -15.33
N ILE A 724 -4.05 7.67 -16.13
CA ILE A 724 -4.84 8.00 -17.32
C ILE A 724 -3.85 8.19 -18.48
N GLY A 725 -3.92 7.31 -19.48
CA GLY A 725 -2.98 7.30 -20.59
C GLY A 725 -1.53 7.06 -20.14
N ASP A 726 -0.67 8.04 -20.42
CA ASP A 726 0.76 8.14 -20.06
C ASP A 726 1.00 9.04 -18.83
N ARG A 727 -0.05 9.34 -18.05
CA ARG A 727 0.01 10.26 -16.91
C ARG A 727 -0.29 9.58 -15.61
N LEU A 728 0.51 9.91 -14.59
CA LEU A 728 0.20 9.67 -13.19
C LEU A 728 -0.42 10.94 -12.61
N ILE A 729 -1.63 10.85 -12.06
CA ILE A 729 -2.41 11.99 -11.57
C ILE A 729 -2.85 11.73 -10.13
N ALA A 730 -2.67 12.73 -9.26
CA ALA A 730 -3.21 12.75 -7.91
C ALA A 730 -4.47 13.65 -7.89
N CYS A 731 -5.65 13.04 -7.83
CA CYS A 731 -6.94 13.73 -7.93
C CYS A 731 -7.35 14.40 -6.61
N ASP A 732 -7.92 15.61 -6.69
CA ASP A 732 -8.55 16.30 -5.55
C ASP A 732 -9.96 15.75 -5.29
N THR A 733 -10.14 14.92 -4.27
CA THR A 733 -11.43 14.31 -3.93
C THR A 733 -12.46 15.32 -3.38
N ALA A 734 -11.99 16.47 -2.88
CA ALA A 734 -12.84 17.55 -2.38
C ALA A 734 -13.38 18.43 -3.52
N SER A 735 -12.76 18.42 -4.71
CA SER A 735 -13.25 19.14 -5.88
C SER A 735 -14.61 18.61 -6.35
N ALA A 736 -15.49 19.49 -6.83
CA ALA A 736 -16.81 19.09 -7.33
C ALA A 736 -16.70 18.06 -8.49
N GLY A 737 -15.72 18.25 -9.38
CA GLY A 737 -15.45 17.40 -10.54
C GLY A 737 -14.00 16.90 -10.59
N PHE A 738 -13.56 16.45 -11.76
CA PHE A 738 -12.18 15.96 -11.97
C PHE A 738 -11.16 17.11 -11.94
N ALA A 739 -10.30 17.14 -10.92
CA ALA A 739 -9.19 18.08 -10.78
C ALA A 739 -7.94 17.34 -10.26
N ALA A 740 -6.75 17.81 -10.64
CA ALA A 740 -5.48 17.28 -10.15
C ALA A 740 -4.86 18.23 -9.13
N LEU A 741 -4.48 17.70 -7.96
CA LEU A 741 -3.58 18.38 -7.02
C LEU A 741 -2.12 18.32 -7.51
N TRP A 742 -1.77 17.25 -8.23
CA TRP A 742 -0.44 17.01 -8.77
C TRP A 742 -0.51 16.01 -9.93
N GLN A 743 0.43 16.10 -10.88
CA GLN A 743 0.56 15.12 -11.95
C GLN A 743 1.99 15.02 -12.48
N VAL A 744 2.33 13.84 -12.99
CA VAL A 744 3.48 13.60 -13.88
C VAL A 744 2.91 13.28 -15.26
N ALA A 745 3.16 14.19 -16.20
CA ALA A 745 2.80 14.03 -17.61
C ALA A 745 3.99 13.46 -18.41
N ASP A 746 3.70 12.96 -19.62
CA ASP A 746 4.68 12.59 -20.63
C ASP A 746 5.62 11.44 -20.17
N LEU A 747 5.08 10.40 -19.53
CA LEU A 747 5.90 9.23 -19.12
C LEU A 747 6.47 8.50 -20.36
N PRO A 748 7.75 8.09 -20.33
CA PRO A 748 8.50 7.71 -21.55
C PRO A 748 8.12 6.34 -22.15
N GLY A 749 7.08 5.67 -21.66
CA GLY A 749 6.69 4.32 -22.06
C GLY A 749 5.32 3.94 -21.52
N GLN A 750 4.81 2.79 -21.97
CA GLN A 750 3.52 2.29 -21.48
C GLN A 750 3.65 1.82 -20.04
N ILE A 751 2.76 2.28 -19.16
CA ILE A 751 2.65 1.75 -17.80
C ILE A 751 2.03 0.35 -17.85
N SER A 752 2.75 -0.64 -17.32
CA SER A 752 2.28 -2.03 -17.19
C SER A 752 1.87 -2.39 -15.77
N GLY A 753 2.47 -1.73 -14.78
CA GLY A 753 2.29 -2.03 -13.37
C GLY A 753 2.27 -0.77 -12.52
N PHE A 754 1.45 -0.82 -11.47
CA PHE A 754 1.31 0.22 -10.46
C PHE A 754 0.99 -0.45 -9.12
N HIS A 755 1.72 -0.09 -8.05
CA HIS A 755 1.49 -0.57 -6.69
C HIS A 755 1.73 0.56 -5.68
N GLU A 756 0.91 0.63 -4.64
CA GLU A 756 1.07 1.56 -3.51
C GLU A 756 0.98 0.76 -2.21
N GLU A 757 2.02 0.86 -1.37
CA GLU A 757 2.11 0.17 -0.08
C GLU A 757 3.11 0.90 0.82
N ASN A 758 2.87 0.95 2.14
CA ASN A 758 3.80 1.51 3.14
C ASN A 758 4.32 2.91 2.81
N ASN A 759 3.44 3.81 2.34
CA ASN A 759 3.79 5.16 1.87
C ASN A 759 4.81 5.21 0.71
N ILE A 760 4.93 4.14 -0.07
CA ILE A 760 5.72 4.11 -1.30
C ILE A 760 4.79 3.80 -2.47
N GLN A 761 4.89 4.61 -3.52
CA GLN A 761 4.23 4.39 -4.81
C GLN A 761 5.28 3.92 -5.82
N ALA A 762 5.05 2.76 -6.44
CA ALA A 762 5.92 2.16 -7.44
C ALA A 762 5.20 2.04 -8.79
N LEU A 763 5.82 2.54 -9.86
CA LEU A 763 5.35 2.42 -11.24
C LEU A 763 6.34 1.59 -12.05
N LEU A 764 5.80 0.77 -12.94
CA LEU A 764 6.56 -0.03 -13.90
C LEU A 764 6.21 0.40 -15.33
N LEU A 765 7.22 0.83 -16.08
CA LEU A 765 7.10 1.32 -17.45
C LEU A 765 7.83 0.38 -18.41
N HIS A 766 7.21 0.04 -19.53
CA HIS A 766 7.91 -0.59 -20.65
C HIS A 766 8.25 0.48 -21.67
N GLY A 767 9.55 0.72 -21.82
CA GLY A 767 10.11 1.62 -22.82
C GLY A 767 10.92 0.86 -23.88
N PRO A 768 11.38 1.56 -24.92
CA PRO A 768 12.27 0.98 -25.92
C PRO A 768 13.66 0.63 -25.37
N ASP A 769 14.02 1.18 -24.21
CA ASP A 769 15.32 1.00 -23.54
C ASP A 769 15.25 -0.05 -22.41
N GLY A 770 14.17 -0.84 -22.33
CA GLY A 770 13.94 -1.85 -21.29
C GLY A 770 12.79 -1.52 -20.32
N VAL A 771 12.77 -2.21 -19.18
CA VAL A 771 11.77 -2.00 -18.12
C VAL A 771 12.30 -0.97 -17.13
N GLN A 772 11.50 0.03 -16.77
CA GLN A 772 11.89 1.06 -15.80
C GLN A 772 11.02 0.99 -14.55
N GLN A 773 11.65 1.08 -13.37
CA GLN A 773 10.93 1.25 -12.10
C GLN A 773 11.11 2.67 -11.57
N TRP A 774 10.00 3.33 -11.29
CA TRP A 774 9.95 4.68 -10.73
C TRP A 774 9.31 4.59 -9.34
N ARG A 775 9.96 5.08 -8.28
CA ARG A 775 9.41 5.06 -6.90
C ARG A 775 9.36 6.43 -6.25
N TYR A 776 8.19 6.74 -5.69
CA TYR A 776 7.86 7.99 -5.02
C TYR A 776 7.54 7.72 -3.54
N ALA A 777 8.06 8.58 -2.67
CA ALA A 777 7.71 8.60 -1.25
C ALA A 777 6.46 9.44 -1.03
N LEU A 778 5.42 8.86 -0.44
CA LEU A 778 4.16 9.50 -0.06
C LEU A 778 4.22 10.00 1.41
N PRO A 779 3.40 10.98 1.81
CA PRO A 779 2.53 11.82 0.98
C PRO A 779 3.28 12.94 0.22
N ALA A 780 4.59 13.09 0.44
CA ALA A 780 5.39 14.14 -0.21
C ALA A 780 5.43 14.04 -1.75
N ARG A 781 5.11 12.88 -2.32
CA ARG A 781 5.21 12.53 -3.76
C ARG A 781 6.60 12.85 -4.33
N ARG A 782 7.64 12.68 -3.49
CA ARG A 782 9.04 12.89 -3.87
C ARG A 782 9.60 11.64 -4.56
N LEU A 783 10.03 11.81 -5.80
CA LEU A 783 10.70 10.78 -6.58
C LEU A 783 12.10 10.52 -6.00
N PHE A 784 12.37 9.26 -5.63
CA PHE A 784 13.65 8.87 -5.00
C PHE A 784 14.39 7.75 -5.73
N GLN A 785 13.72 7.02 -6.62
CA GLN A 785 14.36 6.03 -7.50
C GLN A 785 13.82 6.14 -8.91
N ARG A 786 14.71 6.10 -9.91
CA ARG A 786 14.32 5.84 -11.29
C ARG A 786 15.40 5.13 -12.09
N ASP A 787 15.37 3.80 -12.04
CA ASP A 787 16.34 2.93 -12.69
C ASP A 787 15.73 2.14 -13.86
N ILE A 788 16.61 1.68 -14.75
CA ILE A 788 16.30 0.87 -15.93
C ILE A 788 16.87 -0.54 -15.70
N PHE A 789 16.08 -1.55 -16.06
CA PHE A 789 16.39 -2.96 -15.88
C PHE A 789 16.18 -3.72 -17.19
N ASP A 790 17.14 -4.58 -17.52
CA ASP A 790 16.98 -5.60 -18.54
C ASP A 790 16.02 -6.68 -18.04
N MET A 791 15.16 -7.21 -18.92
CA MET A 791 14.35 -8.39 -18.61
C MET A 791 15.26 -9.62 -18.56
N PRO A 792 15.34 -10.36 -17.44
CA PRO A 792 16.14 -11.59 -17.38
C PRO A 792 15.59 -12.67 -18.32
N GLU A 793 16.45 -13.56 -18.81
CA GLU A 793 16.04 -14.71 -19.61
C GLU A 793 15.08 -15.63 -18.81
N GLY A 794 14.03 -16.14 -19.48
CA GLY A 794 13.04 -17.02 -18.86
C GLY A 794 11.99 -16.31 -17.98
N VAL A 795 11.89 -14.98 -18.03
CA VAL A 795 10.88 -14.18 -17.30
C VAL A 795 9.70 -13.84 -18.21
N ASP A 796 8.49 -14.11 -17.74
CA ASP A 796 7.24 -13.86 -18.47
C ASP A 796 6.78 -12.40 -18.33
N TYR A 797 6.88 -11.84 -17.12
CA TYR A 797 6.49 -10.46 -16.80
C TYR A 797 7.18 -9.95 -15.53
N ALA A 798 7.10 -8.65 -15.32
CA ALA A 798 7.68 -7.96 -14.17
C ALA A 798 6.59 -7.20 -13.39
N LEU A 799 6.73 -7.15 -12.06
CA LEU A 799 5.82 -6.43 -11.17
C LEU A 799 6.56 -5.27 -10.46
N PRO A 800 5.88 -4.12 -10.23
CA PRO A 800 6.43 -3.03 -9.43
C PRO A 800 6.65 -3.48 -7.99
N ASN A 801 7.80 -3.14 -7.42
CA ASN A 801 8.19 -3.46 -6.07
C ASN A 801 8.25 -2.20 -5.20
N THR A 802 7.44 -2.13 -4.16
CA THR A 802 7.44 -1.03 -3.19
C THR A 802 8.54 -1.20 -2.14
N ALA A 803 8.82 -2.45 -1.73
CA ALA A 803 9.75 -2.80 -0.67
C ALA A 803 11.23 -2.86 -1.09
N GLY A 804 11.52 -3.10 -2.37
CA GLY A 804 12.87 -3.24 -2.91
C GLY A 804 13.11 -2.45 -4.19
N ASP A 805 14.40 -2.23 -4.48
CA ASP A 805 14.84 -1.35 -5.58
C ASP A 805 14.68 -2.00 -6.96
N THR A 806 14.69 -3.33 -7.05
CA THR A 806 14.44 -4.08 -8.29
C THR A 806 12.97 -4.49 -8.41
N PRO A 807 12.38 -4.46 -9.62
CA PRO A 807 11.11 -5.12 -9.91
C PRO A 807 11.12 -6.59 -9.51
N LEU A 808 9.94 -7.17 -9.22
CA LEU A 808 9.80 -8.61 -9.09
C LEU A 808 9.63 -9.21 -10.48
N PHE A 809 10.71 -9.78 -11.01
CA PHE A 809 10.70 -10.50 -12.29
C PHE A 809 10.21 -11.94 -12.08
N LEU A 810 9.09 -12.30 -12.70
CA LEU A 810 8.45 -13.60 -12.55
C LEU A 810 8.50 -14.39 -13.85
N GLY A 811 9.04 -15.60 -13.76
CA GLY A 811 9.09 -16.58 -14.85
C GLY A 811 8.45 -17.91 -14.48
N ARG A 812 8.33 -18.80 -15.45
CA ARG A 812 7.81 -20.16 -15.27
C ARG A 812 8.86 -21.18 -15.68
N SER A 813 9.00 -22.24 -14.90
CA SER A 813 9.74 -23.43 -15.34
C SER A 813 8.90 -24.23 -16.35
N GLU A 814 9.55 -25.14 -17.10
CA GLU A 814 8.86 -26.11 -17.97
C GLU A 814 7.82 -26.97 -17.23
N GLN A 815 7.98 -27.12 -15.91
CA GLN A 815 7.06 -27.82 -15.00
C GLN A 815 5.94 -26.91 -14.45
N GLY A 816 5.78 -25.69 -14.96
CA GLY A 816 4.75 -24.74 -14.53
C GLY A 816 4.97 -24.12 -13.14
N SER A 817 6.15 -24.29 -12.52
CA SER A 817 6.47 -23.67 -11.24
C SER A 817 6.87 -22.21 -11.43
N VAL A 818 6.38 -21.31 -10.58
CA VAL A 818 6.74 -19.89 -10.60
C VAL A 818 8.15 -19.69 -10.04
N MET A 819 8.95 -18.88 -10.73
CA MET A 819 10.31 -18.49 -10.33
C MET A 819 10.41 -16.98 -10.20
N LEU A 820 11.08 -16.51 -9.14
CA LEU A 820 11.46 -15.11 -8.92
C LEU A 820 12.92 -14.92 -9.31
N ALA A 821 13.22 -13.98 -10.20
CA ALA A 821 14.62 -13.73 -10.58
C ALA A 821 15.39 -12.99 -9.45
N PRO A 822 16.67 -13.32 -9.21
CA PRO A 822 17.45 -14.38 -9.85
C PRO A 822 17.13 -15.78 -9.29
N ALA A 823 16.61 -16.66 -10.15
CA ALA A 823 16.49 -18.12 -10.02
C ALA A 823 15.94 -18.69 -8.69
N LYS A 824 15.17 -17.93 -7.91
CA LYS A 824 14.52 -18.43 -6.69
C LYS A 824 13.18 -19.09 -7.04
N ARG A 825 13.08 -20.41 -6.86
CA ARG A 825 11.80 -21.12 -6.97
C ARG A 825 10.85 -20.64 -5.87
N LEU A 826 9.61 -20.34 -6.23
CA LEU A 826 8.52 -20.08 -5.30
C LEU A 826 7.64 -21.32 -5.22
N ASP A 827 7.27 -21.73 -4.01
CA ASP A 827 6.42 -22.89 -3.72
C ASP A 827 4.95 -22.59 -4.02
N PHE A 828 4.61 -22.45 -5.30
CA PHE A 828 3.24 -22.40 -5.77
C PHE A 828 2.82 -23.76 -6.37
N PRO A 829 1.54 -24.16 -6.25
CA PRO A 829 0.98 -25.16 -7.17
C PRO A 829 1.07 -24.65 -8.62
N PRO A 830 0.90 -25.51 -9.65
CA PRO A 830 0.95 -25.08 -11.04
C PRO A 830 -0.03 -23.93 -11.34
N VAL A 831 0.49 -22.71 -11.48
CA VAL A 831 -0.31 -21.49 -11.67
C VAL A 831 -0.58 -21.31 -13.17
N PRO A 832 -1.81 -21.10 -13.65
CA PRO A 832 -2.06 -20.91 -15.08
C PRO A 832 -1.56 -19.55 -15.61
N PRO A 833 -1.32 -19.39 -16.93
CA PRO A 833 -0.79 -18.15 -17.54
C PRO A 833 -1.59 -16.88 -17.23
N ASN A 834 -2.90 -17.02 -17.12
CA ASN A 834 -3.88 -15.95 -16.88
C ASN A 834 -4.21 -15.70 -15.40
N ALA A 835 -3.47 -16.30 -14.46
CA ALA A 835 -3.68 -16.06 -13.04
C ALA A 835 -3.45 -14.59 -12.67
N SER A 836 -4.36 -14.05 -11.87
CA SER A 836 -4.22 -12.72 -11.28
C SER A 836 -3.33 -12.80 -10.04
N HIS A 837 -2.71 -11.67 -9.67
CA HIS A 837 -1.76 -11.61 -8.57
C HIS A 837 -1.96 -10.35 -7.73
N CYS A 838 -1.50 -10.40 -6.48
CA CYS A 838 -1.36 -9.23 -5.62
C CYS A 838 -0.19 -9.37 -4.65
N GLN A 839 0.28 -8.24 -4.12
CA GLN A 839 1.42 -8.15 -3.21
C GLN A 839 0.95 -7.55 -1.88
N ALA A 840 1.40 -8.13 -0.75
CA ALA A 840 1.24 -7.54 0.58
C ALA A 840 2.29 -8.05 1.55
N SER A 841 2.90 -7.15 2.31
CA SER A 841 3.68 -7.47 3.52
C SER A 841 4.76 -8.54 3.32
N GLY A 842 5.46 -8.49 2.17
CA GLY A 842 6.51 -9.46 1.82
C GLY A 842 5.98 -10.81 1.31
N MET A 843 4.68 -10.93 1.02
CA MET A 843 4.08 -12.08 0.35
C MET A 843 3.64 -11.72 -1.07
N LEU A 844 3.74 -12.69 -1.98
CA LEU A 844 3.12 -12.67 -3.29
C LEU A 844 1.96 -13.67 -3.26
N LEU A 845 0.79 -13.25 -3.74
CA LEU A 845 -0.37 -14.11 -3.89
C LEU A 845 -0.73 -14.25 -5.36
N PHE A 846 -1.16 -15.46 -5.75
CA PHE A 846 -1.81 -15.74 -7.02
C PHE A 846 -3.22 -16.22 -6.78
N HIS A 847 -4.15 -15.83 -7.65
CA HIS A 847 -5.51 -16.37 -7.68
C HIS A 847 -6.01 -16.63 -9.10
N TRP A 848 -6.72 -17.74 -9.28
CA TRP A 848 -7.18 -18.21 -10.58
C TRP A 848 -8.41 -19.11 -10.46
N GLN A 849 -9.05 -19.34 -11.60
CA GLN A 849 -10.09 -20.35 -11.74
C GLN A 849 -9.47 -21.64 -12.28
N GLU A 850 -9.72 -22.78 -11.64
CA GLU A 850 -9.28 -24.10 -12.07
C GLU A 850 -10.25 -24.65 -13.13
N ALA A 851 -9.70 -25.07 -14.28
CA ALA A 851 -10.51 -25.39 -15.47
C ALA A 851 -11.35 -26.66 -15.32
N ASP A 852 -10.81 -27.69 -14.65
CA ASP A 852 -11.43 -29.02 -14.57
C ASP A 852 -12.49 -29.12 -13.46
N SER A 853 -12.19 -28.55 -12.28
CA SER A 853 -13.08 -28.54 -11.11
C SER A 853 -14.11 -27.41 -11.15
N GLY A 854 -13.77 -26.31 -11.82
CA GLY A 854 -14.48 -25.04 -11.69
C GLY A 854 -14.23 -24.35 -10.35
N ASP A 855 -13.28 -24.81 -9.54
CA ASP A 855 -12.96 -24.20 -8.24
C ASP A 855 -12.15 -22.91 -8.44
N TRP A 856 -12.41 -21.92 -7.59
CA TRP A 856 -11.52 -20.76 -7.51
C TRP A 856 -10.48 -21.01 -6.42
N ARG A 857 -9.21 -20.73 -6.72
CA ARG A 857 -8.09 -20.92 -5.78
C ARG A 857 -7.32 -19.62 -5.61
N CYS A 858 -6.81 -19.40 -4.41
CA CYS A 858 -5.77 -18.44 -4.12
C CYS A 858 -4.66 -19.10 -3.30
N ALA A 859 -3.40 -18.90 -3.69
CA ALA A 859 -2.24 -19.36 -2.92
C ALA A 859 -1.33 -18.18 -2.60
N GLY A 860 -0.72 -18.19 -1.42
CA GLY A 860 0.21 -17.16 -0.95
C GLY A 860 1.57 -17.74 -0.59
N VAL A 861 2.63 -17.12 -1.12
CA VAL A 861 4.03 -17.47 -0.86
C VAL A 861 4.75 -16.29 -0.22
N GLU A 862 5.51 -16.58 0.82
CA GLU A 862 6.38 -15.62 1.50
C GLU A 862 7.69 -15.45 0.70
N LEU A 863 8.14 -14.21 0.49
CA LEU A 863 9.18 -13.90 -0.50
C LEU A 863 10.62 -14.11 0.00
N ALA A 864 10.92 -14.09 1.30
CA ALA A 864 12.28 -14.24 1.83
C ALA A 864 12.74 -15.70 1.92
N GLN A 865 11.84 -16.68 2.08
CA GLN A 865 12.12 -18.12 1.99
C GLN A 865 11.56 -18.75 0.70
N GLY A 866 10.51 -18.19 0.11
CA GLY A 866 9.85 -18.75 -1.09
C GLY A 866 8.87 -19.88 -0.76
N LYS A 867 8.40 -19.95 0.49
CA LYS A 867 7.57 -21.03 1.04
C LYS A 867 6.07 -20.72 0.97
N ARG A 868 5.23 -21.73 0.70
CA ARG A 868 3.78 -21.60 0.71
C ARG A 868 3.23 -21.46 2.14
N VAL A 869 2.61 -20.32 2.40
CA VAL A 869 2.06 -19.97 3.73
C VAL A 869 0.54 -19.95 3.77
N LEU A 870 -0.12 -19.89 2.61
CA LEU A 870 -1.58 -19.81 2.49
C LEU A 870 -2.10 -20.58 1.27
N GLU A 871 -3.21 -21.28 1.43
CA GLU A 871 -4.05 -21.80 0.34
C GLU A 871 -5.54 -21.60 0.68
N ILE A 872 -6.29 -20.98 -0.22
CA ILE A 872 -7.73 -20.73 -0.12
C ILE A 872 -8.43 -21.37 -1.32
N VAL A 873 -9.52 -22.10 -1.08
CA VAL A 873 -10.35 -22.71 -2.12
C VAL A 873 -11.81 -22.29 -1.93
N LEU A 874 -12.44 -21.79 -3.00
CA LEU A 874 -13.88 -21.53 -3.06
C LEU A 874 -14.49 -22.49 -4.10
N PRO A 875 -15.05 -23.64 -3.67
CA PRO A 875 -15.44 -24.69 -4.61
C PRO A 875 -16.55 -24.25 -5.58
N ARG A 876 -16.36 -24.60 -6.86
CA ARG A 876 -17.26 -24.32 -8.00
C ARG A 876 -17.68 -22.83 -8.12
N ALA A 877 -16.85 -21.90 -7.66
CA ALA A 877 -17.17 -20.47 -7.66
C ALA A 877 -17.39 -19.94 -9.08
N ARG A 878 -18.41 -19.09 -9.31
CA ARG A 878 -18.60 -18.45 -10.63
C ARG A 878 -17.41 -17.59 -11.07
N ALA A 879 -16.90 -16.79 -10.14
CA ALA A 879 -15.68 -15.99 -10.28
C ALA A 879 -15.30 -15.46 -8.88
N GLY A 880 -14.07 -15.68 -8.46
CA GLY A 880 -13.53 -15.16 -7.20
C GLY A 880 -12.45 -14.10 -7.38
N SER A 881 -12.21 -13.32 -6.33
CA SER A 881 -11.14 -12.33 -6.26
C SER A 881 -10.63 -12.17 -4.82
N VAL A 882 -9.51 -11.48 -4.68
CA VAL A 882 -8.98 -11.06 -3.37
C VAL A 882 -8.90 -9.55 -3.24
N ALA A 883 -8.96 -9.09 -2.00
CA ALA A 883 -8.68 -7.73 -1.58
C ALA A 883 -7.70 -7.77 -0.41
N LEU A 884 -6.71 -6.87 -0.43
CA LEU A 884 -5.78 -6.64 0.66
C LEU A 884 -6.06 -5.28 1.28
N GLN A 885 -6.11 -5.20 2.60
CA GLN A 885 -6.34 -3.94 3.31
C GLN A 885 -5.94 -4.05 4.78
N ASP A 886 -5.17 -3.09 5.31
CA ASP A 886 -4.87 -2.93 6.74
C ASP A 886 -4.38 -4.20 7.46
N GLY A 887 -3.57 -5.01 6.76
CA GLY A 887 -3.06 -6.29 7.27
C GLY A 887 -4.05 -7.46 7.18
N HIS A 888 -5.21 -7.27 6.54
CA HIS A 888 -6.18 -8.32 6.24
C HIS A 888 -6.16 -8.72 4.75
N LEU A 889 -6.42 -9.99 4.50
CA LEU A 889 -6.74 -10.56 3.19
C LEU A 889 -8.20 -10.99 3.19
N LEU A 890 -9.00 -10.39 2.31
CA LEU A 890 -10.36 -10.81 2.01
C LEU A 890 -10.35 -11.63 0.72
N ALA A 891 -10.87 -12.86 0.76
CA ALA A 891 -11.11 -13.69 -0.43
C ALA A 891 -12.63 -13.87 -0.60
N PHE A 892 -13.17 -13.57 -1.78
CA PHE A 892 -14.62 -13.51 -1.99
C PHE A 892 -15.03 -13.87 -3.42
N ASP A 893 -16.32 -14.15 -3.65
CA ASP A 893 -16.82 -14.53 -4.97
C ASP A 893 -18.24 -14.04 -5.33
N GLN A 894 -18.58 -14.25 -6.60
CA GLN A 894 -19.91 -13.99 -7.17
C GLN A 894 -20.98 -15.03 -6.78
N ASP A 895 -20.70 -15.92 -5.82
CA ASP A 895 -21.67 -16.79 -5.16
C ASP A 895 -21.85 -16.41 -3.67
N GLY A 896 -21.48 -15.17 -3.30
CA GLY A 896 -21.81 -14.55 -2.01
C GLY A 896 -20.93 -14.96 -0.85
N ARG A 897 -19.79 -15.62 -1.11
CA ARG A 897 -18.83 -16.02 -0.09
C ARG A 897 -17.81 -14.92 0.17
N LEU A 898 -17.43 -14.75 1.43
CA LEU A 898 -16.28 -13.95 1.86
C LEU A 898 -15.54 -14.62 3.02
N ILE A 899 -14.22 -14.68 2.93
CA ILE A 899 -13.30 -15.13 3.98
C ILE A 899 -12.39 -13.95 4.30
N ASP A 900 -12.40 -13.48 5.55
CA ASP A 900 -11.51 -12.44 6.08
C ASP A 900 -10.39 -13.12 6.89
N ILE A 901 -9.14 -12.90 6.54
CA ILE A 901 -7.95 -13.45 7.22
C ILE A 901 -7.05 -12.30 7.69
N ASP A 902 -6.83 -12.20 8.99
CA ASP A 902 -5.81 -11.34 9.58
C ASP A 902 -4.42 -11.94 9.31
N LEU A 903 -3.58 -11.22 8.57
CA LEU A 903 -2.25 -11.68 8.19
C LEU A 903 -1.23 -11.60 9.33
N ASN A 904 -1.52 -10.85 10.40
CA ASN A 904 -0.67 -10.73 11.59
C ASN A 904 -0.98 -11.81 12.63
N THR A 905 -2.22 -12.29 12.72
CA THR A 905 -2.62 -13.32 13.71
C THR A 905 -3.01 -14.67 13.10
N SER A 906 -3.12 -14.80 11.78
CA SER A 906 -3.72 -15.95 11.08
C SER A 906 -5.20 -16.24 11.42
N ASN A 907 -5.86 -15.39 12.21
CA ASN A 907 -7.28 -15.58 12.54
C ASN A 907 -8.13 -15.36 11.30
N SER A 908 -9.20 -16.14 11.15
CA SER A 908 -10.10 -16.06 10.00
C SER A 908 -11.57 -15.97 10.41
N ARG A 909 -12.33 -15.12 9.73
CA ARG A 909 -13.80 -15.08 9.78
C ARG A 909 -14.38 -15.41 8.41
N THR A 910 -15.61 -15.89 8.38
CA THR A 910 -16.35 -16.23 7.15
C THR A 910 -17.71 -15.58 7.16
N LEU A 911 -18.12 -15.05 6.01
CA LEU A 911 -19.42 -14.45 5.76
C LEU A 911 -20.02 -15.08 4.50
N VAL A 912 -21.30 -15.42 4.59
CA VAL A 912 -22.11 -15.88 3.46
C VAL A 912 -23.28 -14.91 3.34
N LEU A 913 -23.32 -14.15 2.24
CA LEU A 913 -24.27 -13.06 2.07
C LEU A 913 -25.61 -13.56 1.51
N SER A 914 -26.55 -13.83 2.42
CA SER A 914 -27.95 -14.16 2.13
C SER A 914 -28.73 -12.97 1.58
#